data_AF-A0A8B7N9P4-F1
#
_entry.id   AF-A0A8B7N9P4-F1
#
_cell.length_a   1.000
_cell.length_b   1.000
_cell.length_c   1.000
_cell.angle_alpha   90.00
_cell.angle_beta   90.00
_cell.angle_gamma   90.00
#
_symmetry.space_group_name_H-M   'P 1'
#
loop_
_entity.id
_entity.type
_entity.pdbx_description
1 polymer ?
#
loop_
_entity_poly.entity_id
_entity_poly.type
_entity_poly.pdbx_seq_one_letter_code
_entity_poly.pdbx_strand_id
1 'polypeptide(L)'
;MFLKFSLALAVDLLFIASSTSQKFESSQQWWNLARTELAAALNVRDNWNVARNVILFLGDGMGITASTAARIYKGQKKGMNGEEGYLVWERFPNNALIKTYNVDRQVPDSAATATAFLCGVKVNYETIGLDPVVPFDDCEASKDVSTHLTSVLQWAQDANKATGIVTSTRITHATPAATYSRVANRRWECNRSEGMAGHGCPDIAEQLVHHNPGKNIKVILGGGRQPLGATLGIPDEFTCNRTDNKDLTSEWMKSKHDAGFKARYITSAAELRSLDHSSLDYVMGLFADSHLPFVEDQAPGSSNTPSLAEMAIAAVRQLQKEDAGFFLLVEGGRIDHAYHNNLPKKALEETIAFDEAITAVLKEVDLDETLVVVTADHSHVLTINGYPNRGNDILGLADVSDVDGLPYTTLMFTNGPGFNITSNGKNVTRADPREYPLQHGEHMSQTAVPLKAFQETHGGEDVALYAAGPMSHLFHRLHEQNYIAHVMAYAACIGPSAGENCGRPSFASKLDDDDAFSLPHSPLKRSSAGFNDLSSVAPEVSAAAAAQVASSAGIRMTSAAGTPLTGRPLFNVPKKPTHSQASSASSSPAKIGSKSKTSSSSSAHKFPTLSPTLQSLLDRSQQSIINALGLERIQHTQAFSSVQDVSNLLGKPAFEAPSHDM
;
A
#
# COMPACT_ATOMS: atom_id res chain seq x y z
N MET A 1 16.07 32.76 20.33
CA MET A 1 14.67 32.80 20.78
C MET A 1 14.13 31.37 20.69
N PHE A 2 14.55 30.52 21.63
CA PHE A 2 14.68 29.06 21.48
C PHE A 2 13.63 28.27 22.29
N LEU A 3 12.35 28.65 22.22
CA LEU A 3 11.36 28.08 23.16
C LEU A 3 9.92 28.07 22.63
N LYS A 4 9.63 27.55 21.42
CA LYS A 4 8.22 27.39 20.98
C LYS A 4 7.83 26.14 20.16
N PHE A 5 8.74 25.22 19.83
CA PHE A 5 8.36 24.03 19.04
C PHE A 5 8.59 22.66 19.71
N SER A 6 9.00 22.63 20.99
CA SER A 6 9.14 21.37 21.74
C SER A 6 7.88 20.92 22.50
N LEU A 7 6.72 21.57 22.31
CA LEU A 7 5.52 21.31 23.10
C LEU A 7 4.41 20.50 22.38
N ALA A 8 4.64 20.07 21.13
CA ALA A 8 3.69 19.23 20.40
C ALA A 8 4.08 17.73 20.37
N LEU A 9 5.25 17.35 20.90
CA LEU A 9 5.73 15.96 20.95
C LEU A 9 5.80 15.37 22.37
N ALA A 10 5.33 16.09 23.40
CA ALA A 10 5.54 15.73 24.81
C ALA A 10 4.23 15.60 25.62
N VAL A 11 3.19 15.00 25.05
CA VAL A 11 2.00 14.55 25.80
C VAL A 11 1.73 13.08 25.48
N ASP A 12 2.71 12.21 25.70
CA ASP A 12 2.53 10.74 25.61
C ASP A 12 3.31 9.99 26.70
N LEU A 13 3.36 10.56 27.90
CA LEU A 13 3.85 9.86 29.09
C LEU A 13 3.04 10.28 30.31
N LEU A 14 1.85 9.68 30.47
CA LEU A 14 1.33 9.24 31.77
C LEU A 14 0.01 8.49 31.55
N PHE A 15 0.05 7.16 31.42
CA PHE A 15 -1.00 6.24 31.88
C PHE A 15 -0.44 4.81 31.83
N ILE A 16 0.33 4.43 32.85
CA ILE A 16 0.63 3.01 33.11
C ILE A 16 -0.35 2.50 34.16
N ALA A 17 -0.91 1.33 33.84
CA ALA A 17 -1.62 0.38 34.70
C ALA A 17 -3.01 0.79 35.22
N SER A 18 -4.04 0.35 34.50
CA SER A 18 -5.22 -0.22 35.16
C SER A 18 -5.83 -1.30 34.26
N SER A 19 -5.84 -2.54 34.76
CA SER A 19 -6.77 -3.65 34.50
C SER A 19 -7.43 -3.74 33.11
N THR A 20 -7.28 -4.90 32.47
CA THR A 20 -8.02 -5.41 31.29
C THR A 20 -9.54 -5.47 31.54
N SER A 21 -10.15 -4.30 31.61
CA SER A 21 -11.57 -4.08 31.39
C SER A 21 -11.65 -3.55 29.98
N GLN A 22 -12.37 -4.23 29.09
CA GLN A 22 -12.79 -3.70 27.80
C GLN A 22 -13.40 -2.31 28.06
N LYS A 23 -12.64 -1.24 27.82
CA LYS A 23 -13.11 0.12 28.09
C LYS A 23 -14.21 0.35 27.07
N PHE A 24 -15.46 0.28 27.51
CA PHE A 24 -16.58 0.70 26.68
C PHE A 24 -16.31 2.13 26.21
N GLU A 25 -16.07 2.30 24.91
CA GLU A 25 -15.88 3.60 24.30
C GLU A 25 -17.24 4.31 24.33
N SER A 26 -17.34 5.33 25.17
CA SER A 26 -18.54 6.16 25.31
C SER A 26 -18.67 7.16 24.16
N SER A 27 -19.89 7.64 23.93
CA SER A 27 -20.12 8.75 22.98
C SER A 27 -19.23 9.95 23.30
N GLN A 28 -19.02 10.27 24.57
CA GLN A 28 -18.17 11.39 25.00
C GLN A 28 -16.71 11.23 24.58
N GLN A 29 -16.15 10.02 24.60
CA GLN A 29 -14.78 9.78 24.17
C GLN A 29 -14.62 10.02 22.67
N TRP A 30 -15.56 9.52 21.86
CA TRP A 30 -15.59 9.78 20.41
C TRP A 30 -15.75 11.26 20.08
N TRP A 31 -16.68 11.95 20.78
CA TRP A 31 -16.84 13.41 20.65
C TRP A 31 -15.58 14.18 21.04
N ASN A 32 -14.85 13.74 22.06
CA ASN A 32 -13.60 14.37 22.47
C ASN A 32 -12.49 14.15 21.45
N LEU A 33 -12.32 12.91 20.96
CA LEU A 33 -11.33 12.58 19.93
C LEU A 33 -11.56 13.42 18.68
N ALA A 34 -12.78 13.47 18.15
CA ALA A 34 -13.12 14.25 16.97
C ALA A 34 -12.87 15.76 17.17
N ARG A 35 -13.16 16.31 18.35
CA ARG A 35 -12.85 17.73 18.65
C ARG A 35 -11.35 18.00 18.68
N THR A 36 -10.56 17.08 19.25
CA THR A 36 -9.10 17.20 19.28
C THR A 36 -8.52 17.13 17.87
N GLU A 37 -8.97 16.19 17.04
CA GLU A 37 -8.53 16.06 15.65
C GLU A 37 -8.94 17.27 14.80
N LEU A 38 -10.16 17.78 14.96
CA LEU A 38 -10.59 19.02 14.31
C LEU A 38 -9.73 20.22 14.73
N ALA A 39 -9.42 20.34 16.02
CA ALA A 39 -8.54 21.40 16.51
C ALA A 39 -7.12 21.26 15.95
N ALA A 40 -6.60 20.04 15.80
CA ALA A 40 -5.31 19.80 15.15
C ALA A 40 -5.34 20.21 13.66
N ALA A 41 -6.39 19.81 12.93
CA ALA A 41 -6.58 20.16 11.51
C ALA A 41 -6.64 21.69 11.29
N LEU A 42 -7.35 22.43 12.15
CA LEU A 42 -7.42 23.90 12.08
C LEU A 42 -6.08 24.60 12.35
N ASN A 43 -5.12 23.89 12.96
CA ASN A 43 -3.79 24.42 13.27
C ASN A 43 -2.73 24.03 12.24
N VAL A 44 -3.04 23.17 11.26
CA VAL A 44 -2.11 22.84 10.17
C VAL A 44 -1.77 24.10 9.39
N ARG A 45 -0.48 24.31 9.13
CA ARG A 45 0.03 25.43 8.34
C ARG A 45 0.82 24.89 7.17
N ASP A 46 0.55 25.44 6.00
CA ASP A 46 1.33 25.16 4.80
C ASP A 46 2.77 25.68 4.99
N ASN A 47 3.74 24.79 4.86
CA ASN A 47 5.14 25.16 4.77
C ASN A 47 5.47 25.49 3.31
N TRP A 48 5.74 26.76 3.02
CA TRP A 48 6.07 27.27 1.67
C TRP A 48 7.59 27.38 1.40
N ASN A 49 8.43 26.88 2.32
CA ASN A 49 9.88 26.94 2.19
C ASN A 49 10.38 26.12 0.99
N VAL A 50 11.65 26.32 0.64
CA VAL A 50 12.37 25.40 -0.25
C VAL A 50 12.85 24.22 0.59
N ALA A 51 12.56 23.00 0.14
CA ALA A 51 13.09 21.79 0.75
C ALA A 51 14.61 21.75 0.52
N ARG A 52 15.38 21.92 1.59
CA ARG A 52 16.81 21.66 1.56
C ARG A 52 17.06 20.17 1.36
N ASN A 53 16.29 19.34 2.06
CA ASN A 53 16.39 17.89 2.01
C ASN A 53 15.08 17.26 1.52
N VAL A 54 15.17 16.17 0.77
CA VAL A 54 14.03 15.36 0.35
C VAL A 54 14.29 13.91 0.72
N ILE A 55 13.37 13.30 1.45
CA ILE A 55 13.42 11.87 1.79
C ILE A 55 12.16 11.21 1.26
N LEU A 56 12.33 10.25 0.35
CA LEU A 56 11.27 9.39 -0.14
C LEU A 56 11.39 8.03 0.56
N PHE A 57 10.38 7.70 1.36
CA PHE A 57 10.17 6.38 1.91
C PHE A 57 9.19 5.61 1.04
N LEU A 58 9.61 4.46 0.53
CA LEU A 58 8.83 3.61 -0.37
C LEU A 58 8.60 2.23 0.28
N GLY A 59 7.36 1.91 0.61
CA GLY A 59 6.98 0.54 0.97
C GLY A 59 6.56 -0.22 -0.28
N ASP A 60 7.42 -1.09 -0.83
CA ASP A 60 7.14 -1.84 -2.06
C ASP A 60 5.94 -2.78 -1.82
N GLY A 61 4.90 -2.66 -2.64
CA GLY A 61 3.63 -3.38 -2.44
C GLY A 61 2.78 -2.93 -1.25
N MET A 62 3.13 -1.84 -0.56
CA MET A 62 2.47 -1.41 0.68
C MET A 62 1.15 -0.64 0.44
N GLY A 63 0.14 -1.31 -0.12
CA GLY A 63 -1.19 -0.75 -0.32
C GLY A 63 -1.93 -0.31 0.95
N ILE A 64 -3.14 0.23 0.78
CA ILE A 64 -3.97 0.72 1.91
C ILE A 64 -4.36 -0.44 2.85
N THR A 65 -4.68 -1.60 2.30
CA THR A 65 -5.01 -2.80 3.07
C THR A 65 -3.81 -3.29 3.87
N ALA A 66 -2.62 -3.31 3.26
CA ALA A 66 -1.37 -3.66 3.92
C ALA A 66 -1.07 -2.72 5.10
N SER A 67 -1.18 -1.40 4.88
CA SER A 67 -1.01 -0.38 5.93
C SER A 67 -2.00 -0.57 7.08
N THR A 68 -3.27 -0.85 6.78
CA THR A 68 -4.29 -1.10 7.81
C THR A 68 -3.99 -2.34 8.64
N ALA A 69 -3.62 -3.45 7.99
CA ALA A 69 -3.24 -4.67 8.68
C ALA A 69 -2.00 -4.45 9.56
N ALA A 70 -0.99 -3.72 9.07
CA ALA A 70 0.23 -3.40 9.81
C ALA A 70 -0.03 -2.51 11.03
N ARG A 71 -0.91 -1.50 10.91
CA ARG A 71 -1.36 -0.68 12.05
C ARG A 71 -1.97 -1.54 13.16
N ILE A 72 -2.88 -2.45 12.80
CA ILE A 72 -3.53 -3.35 13.75
C ILE A 72 -2.48 -4.26 14.40
N TYR A 73 -1.64 -4.90 13.59
CA TYR A 73 -0.57 -5.78 14.06
C TYR A 73 0.38 -5.07 15.03
N LYS A 74 0.82 -3.85 14.70
CA LYS A 74 1.69 -3.02 15.53
C LYS A 74 1.09 -2.72 16.90
N GLY A 75 -0.21 -2.41 16.97
CA GLY A 75 -0.88 -2.19 18.25
C GLY A 75 -1.06 -3.48 19.06
N GLN A 76 -1.35 -4.60 18.39
CA GLN A 76 -1.46 -5.92 19.02
C GLN A 76 -0.13 -6.39 19.62
N LYS A 77 1.00 -6.15 18.95
CA LYS A 77 2.35 -6.39 19.52
C LYS A 77 2.62 -5.60 20.80
N LYS A 78 1.89 -4.51 21.05
CA LYS A 78 1.95 -3.70 22.28
C LYS A 78 0.90 -4.11 23.33
N GLY A 79 0.16 -5.18 23.10
CA GLY A 79 -0.93 -5.62 23.98
C GLY A 79 -2.18 -4.74 23.93
N MET A 80 -2.31 -3.90 22.90
CA MET A 80 -3.52 -3.12 22.62
C MET A 80 -4.42 -3.86 21.63
N ASN A 81 -5.61 -3.34 21.35
CA ASN A 81 -6.51 -3.97 20.38
C ASN A 81 -5.96 -3.86 18.95
N GLY A 82 -5.33 -2.73 18.63
CA GLY A 82 -4.65 -2.52 17.35
C GLY A 82 -5.30 -1.44 16.49
N GLU A 83 -6.62 -1.47 16.34
CA GLU A 83 -7.32 -0.63 15.35
C GLU A 83 -7.18 0.87 15.61
N GLU A 84 -7.10 1.28 16.89
CA GLU A 84 -6.90 2.66 17.35
C GLU A 84 -5.47 3.19 17.20
N GLY A 85 -4.53 2.32 16.85
CA GLY A 85 -3.12 2.67 16.72
C GLY A 85 -2.85 3.56 15.50
N TYR A 86 -1.57 3.89 15.31
CA TYR A 86 -1.10 4.58 14.11
C TYR A 86 0.26 4.01 13.68
N LEU A 87 0.45 3.91 12.37
CA LEU A 87 1.76 4.00 11.75
C LEU A 87 2.20 5.46 11.78
N VAL A 88 3.49 5.73 11.93
CA VAL A 88 4.01 7.07 12.24
C VAL A 88 3.63 8.10 11.16
N TRP A 89 3.57 7.66 9.90
CA TRP A 89 3.22 8.51 8.76
C TRP A 89 1.72 8.79 8.63
N GLU A 90 0.84 7.98 9.26
CA GLU A 90 -0.60 8.26 9.30
C GLU A 90 -0.93 9.54 10.10
N ARG A 91 0.07 10.11 10.79
CA ARG A 91 -0.02 11.42 11.49
C ARG A 91 0.53 12.58 10.68
N PHE A 92 0.99 12.35 9.44
CA PHE A 92 1.45 13.44 8.58
C PHE A 92 0.28 14.36 8.19
N PRO A 93 0.53 15.67 8.05
CA PRO A 93 -0.53 16.66 7.85
C PRO A 93 -1.19 16.57 6.47
N ASN A 94 -0.51 16.00 5.47
CA ASN A 94 -0.98 15.96 4.08
C ASN A 94 -0.99 14.54 3.55
N ASN A 95 -2.04 14.20 2.79
CA ASN A 95 -2.21 12.90 2.18
C ASN A 95 -2.87 12.98 0.80
N ALA A 96 -2.60 11.96 -0.02
CA ALA A 96 -3.19 11.80 -1.35
C ALA A 96 -3.38 10.32 -1.68
N LEU A 97 -4.23 10.05 -2.67
CA LEU A 97 -4.29 8.78 -3.39
C LEU A 97 -3.51 8.90 -4.70
N ILE A 98 -2.88 7.80 -5.10
CA ILE A 98 -1.94 7.76 -6.22
C ILE A 98 -2.34 6.62 -7.18
N LYS A 99 -2.59 6.96 -8.45
CA LYS A 99 -2.93 6.00 -9.51
C LYS A 99 -1.68 5.33 -10.08
N THR A 100 -1.60 4.00 -9.97
CA THR A 100 -0.35 3.23 -10.15
C THR A 100 -0.20 2.56 -11.53
N TYR A 101 -1.25 2.51 -12.35
CA TYR A 101 -1.21 1.88 -13.68
C TYR A 101 0.00 2.32 -14.52
N ASN A 102 0.63 1.39 -15.25
CA ASN A 102 1.69 1.66 -16.22
C ASN A 102 1.09 2.03 -17.58
N VAL A 103 1.92 2.48 -18.53
CA VAL A 103 1.44 2.85 -19.87
C VAL A 103 0.72 1.70 -20.57
N ASP A 104 1.18 0.47 -20.36
CA ASP A 104 0.72 -0.74 -21.04
C ASP A 104 0.02 -1.75 -20.12
N ARG A 105 -0.07 -1.49 -18.80
CA ARG A 105 -0.67 -2.41 -17.81
C ARG A 105 -1.53 -1.69 -16.77
N GLN A 106 -2.69 -2.27 -16.48
CA GLN A 106 -3.58 -1.78 -15.41
C GLN A 106 -3.02 -2.10 -14.02
N VAL A 107 -2.52 -3.31 -13.84
CA VAL A 107 -1.77 -3.73 -12.65
C VAL A 107 -0.29 -3.59 -12.99
N PRO A 108 0.44 -2.68 -12.33
CA PRO A 108 1.79 -2.35 -12.73
C PRO A 108 2.84 -3.30 -12.14
N ASP A 109 4.11 -3.13 -12.51
CA ASP A 109 5.27 -3.64 -11.75
C ASP A 109 6.11 -2.54 -11.11
N SER A 110 7.00 -2.93 -10.20
CA SER A 110 7.92 -2.04 -9.48
C SER A 110 8.87 -1.23 -10.39
N ALA A 111 9.25 -1.71 -11.59
CA ALA A 111 10.18 -0.98 -12.46
C ALA A 111 9.54 0.26 -13.10
N ALA A 112 8.36 0.07 -13.65
CA ALA A 112 7.64 1.13 -14.33
C ALA A 112 7.06 2.14 -13.34
N THR A 113 6.59 1.69 -12.17
CA THR A 113 6.16 2.58 -11.07
C THR A 113 7.32 3.37 -10.51
N ALA A 114 8.48 2.74 -10.27
CA ALA A 114 9.68 3.44 -9.81
C ALA A 114 10.13 4.51 -10.79
N THR A 115 10.07 4.22 -12.09
CA THR A 115 10.32 5.26 -13.10
C THR A 115 9.30 6.39 -13.02
N ALA A 116 8.02 6.12 -12.74
CA ALA A 116 7.02 7.16 -12.55
C ALA A 116 7.37 8.07 -11.36
N PHE A 117 7.51 7.53 -10.15
CA PHE A 117 7.69 8.37 -8.95
C PHE A 117 9.13 8.90 -8.76
N LEU A 118 10.13 8.37 -9.49
CA LEU A 118 11.52 8.87 -9.44
C LEU A 118 11.92 9.70 -10.66
N CYS A 119 11.32 9.51 -11.84
CA CYS A 119 11.68 10.24 -13.07
C CYS A 119 10.56 11.16 -13.56
N GLY A 120 9.35 11.05 -13.03
CA GLY A 120 8.23 11.93 -13.37
C GLY A 120 7.52 11.58 -14.68
N VAL A 121 7.73 10.38 -15.21
CA VAL A 121 7.10 9.87 -16.44
C VAL A 121 6.65 8.43 -16.23
N LYS A 122 5.39 8.11 -16.57
CA LYS A 122 4.90 6.72 -16.60
C LYS A 122 5.47 6.01 -17.83
N VAL A 123 5.87 4.76 -17.66
CA VAL A 123 6.55 3.96 -18.68
C VAL A 123 5.91 2.57 -18.80
N ASN A 124 6.47 1.74 -19.67
CA ASN A 124 6.00 0.37 -19.89
C ASN A 124 6.48 -0.56 -18.78
N TYR A 125 5.67 -1.58 -18.49
CA TYR A 125 5.96 -2.66 -17.57
C TYR A 125 7.37 -3.26 -17.76
N GLU A 126 8.06 -3.53 -16.66
CA GLU A 126 9.42 -4.07 -16.57
C GLU A 126 10.56 -3.18 -17.14
N THR A 127 10.28 -1.97 -17.64
CA THR A 127 11.33 -1.03 -18.09
C THR A 127 11.71 -0.02 -17.01
N ILE A 128 12.99 0.39 -16.99
CA ILE A 128 13.55 1.28 -15.97
C ILE A 128 14.16 2.52 -16.63
N GLY A 129 13.67 3.70 -16.27
CA GLY A 129 14.27 4.98 -16.62
C GLY A 129 14.23 5.33 -18.12
N LEU A 130 13.44 4.62 -18.91
CA LEU A 130 13.33 4.82 -20.36
C LEU A 130 11.95 5.35 -20.73
N ASP A 131 11.88 6.23 -21.73
CA ASP A 131 10.63 6.69 -22.32
C ASP A 131 9.77 5.49 -22.81
N PRO A 132 8.42 5.55 -22.69
CA PRO A 132 7.55 4.46 -23.12
C PRO A 132 7.62 4.10 -24.61
N VAL A 133 8.34 4.86 -25.44
CA VAL A 133 8.66 4.43 -26.80
C VAL A 133 9.56 3.19 -26.82
N VAL A 134 10.34 2.93 -25.75
CA VAL A 134 11.24 1.77 -25.67
C VAL A 134 10.44 0.51 -25.27
N PRO A 135 10.43 -0.54 -26.11
CA PRO A 135 9.79 -1.80 -25.75
C PRO A 135 10.53 -2.53 -24.64
N PHE A 136 9.78 -3.36 -23.90
CA PHE A 136 10.37 -4.34 -22.99
C PHE A 136 11.36 -5.25 -23.72
N ASP A 137 12.49 -5.53 -23.07
CA ASP A 137 13.55 -6.45 -23.53
C ASP A 137 14.30 -6.01 -24.80
N ASP A 138 14.11 -4.77 -25.27
CA ASP A 138 14.83 -4.23 -26.43
C ASP A 138 16.11 -3.48 -26.01
N CYS A 139 17.24 -4.22 -26.00
CA CYS A 139 18.54 -3.64 -25.67
C CYS A 139 18.96 -2.54 -26.66
N GLU A 140 18.75 -2.72 -27.96
CA GLU A 140 19.19 -1.73 -28.95
C GLU A 140 18.45 -0.41 -28.78
N ALA A 141 17.12 -0.46 -28.59
CA ALA A 141 16.33 0.73 -28.29
C ALA A 141 16.75 1.39 -26.96
N SER A 142 17.08 0.60 -25.94
CA SER A 142 17.53 1.13 -24.64
C SER A 142 18.85 1.90 -24.69
N LYS A 143 19.68 1.72 -25.73
CA LYS A 143 20.94 2.47 -25.90
C LYS A 143 20.74 3.87 -26.48
N ASP A 144 19.55 4.18 -27.01
CA ASP A 144 19.25 5.52 -27.50
C ASP A 144 19.10 6.50 -26.32
N VAL A 145 20.12 7.33 -26.13
CA VAL A 145 20.19 8.33 -25.05
C VAL A 145 19.03 9.33 -25.10
N SER A 146 18.41 9.56 -26.26
CA SER A 146 17.25 10.46 -26.38
C SER A 146 16.00 9.93 -25.66
N THR A 147 15.95 8.62 -25.38
CA THR A 147 14.88 7.96 -24.63
C THR A 147 15.18 7.89 -23.13
N HIS A 148 16.37 8.30 -22.69
CA HIS A 148 16.77 8.21 -21.29
C HIS A 148 16.09 9.32 -20.49
N LEU A 149 15.30 8.92 -19.51
CA LEU A 149 14.70 9.86 -18.58
C LEU A 149 15.74 10.34 -17.57
N THR A 150 15.41 11.35 -16.77
CA THR A 150 16.28 11.83 -15.69
C THR A 150 15.55 11.67 -14.37
N SER A 151 16.23 11.13 -13.36
CA SER A 151 15.63 10.88 -12.05
C SER A 151 15.78 12.10 -11.12
N VAL A 152 14.97 12.16 -10.08
CA VAL A 152 15.08 13.13 -8.97
C VAL A 152 16.45 13.01 -8.28
N LEU A 153 17.04 11.82 -8.26
CA LEU A 153 18.39 11.61 -7.78
C LEU A 153 19.41 12.34 -8.68
N GLN A 154 19.35 12.18 -10.01
CA GLN A 154 20.21 12.94 -10.93
C GLN A 154 19.95 14.45 -10.81
N TRP A 155 18.68 14.89 -10.74
CA TRP A 155 18.35 16.31 -10.55
C TRP A 155 18.94 16.89 -9.27
N ALA A 156 18.99 16.11 -8.19
CA ALA A 156 19.61 16.50 -6.94
C ALA A 156 21.13 16.64 -7.11
N GLN A 157 21.80 15.68 -7.78
CA GLN A 157 23.23 15.76 -8.08
C GLN A 157 23.57 16.98 -8.96
N ASP A 158 22.77 17.24 -9.99
CA ASP A 158 22.94 18.39 -10.88
C ASP A 158 22.80 19.73 -10.13
N ALA A 159 22.01 19.73 -9.05
CA ALA A 159 21.86 20.85 -8.12
C ALA A 159 22.89 20.85 -6.97
N ASN A 160 23.95 20.05 -7.06
CA ASN A 160 25.01 19.86 -6.05
C ASN A 160 24.51 19.34 -4.68
N LYS A 161 23.33 18.74 -4.62
CA LYS A 161 22.85 18.04 -3.43
C LYS A 161 23.48 16.66 -3.36
N ALA A 162 23.72 16.17 -2.15
CA ALA A 162 24.15 14.79 -1.98
C ALA A 162 22.99 13.81 -2.16
N THR A 163 23.32 12.58 -2.52
CA THR A 163 22.32 11.56 -2.83
C THR A 163 22.64 10.23 -2.17
N GLY A 164 21.61 9.54 -1.68
CA GLY A 164 21.73 8.20 -1.13
C GLY A 164 20.56 7.29 -1.44
N ILE A 165 20.82 5.98 -1.33
CA ILE A 165 19.85 4.90 -1.48
C ILE A 165 20.03 3.95 -0.30
N VAL A 166 18.91 3.61 0.33
CA VAL A 166 18.80 2.60 1.38
C VAL A 166 17.67 1.65 0.98
N THR A 167 17.92 0.35 1.00
CA THR A 167 16.88 -0.65 0.71
C THR A 167 17.11 -1.96 1.45
N SER A 168 16.03 -2.69 1.72
CA SER A 168 16.09 -4.10 2.14
C SER A 168 16.24 -5.09 0.98
N THR A 169 16.23 -4.64 -0.28
CA THR A 169 16.39 -5.48 -1.48
C THR A 169 17.85 -5.53 -1.94
N ARG A 170 18.08 -6.10 -3.14
CA ARG A 170 19.33 -5.90 -3.85
C ARG A 170 19.38 -4.44 -4.28
N ILE A 171 20.54 -3.80 -4.24
CA ILE A 171 20.67 -2.42 -4.73
C ILE A 171 20.37 -2.30 -6.23
N THR A 172 20.48 -3.40 -6.96
CA THR A 172 20.15 -3.56 -8.38
C THR A 172 18.68 -3.89 -8.65
N HIS A 173 17.85 -4.03 -7.61
CA HIS A 173 16.41 -4.24 -7.77
C HIS A 173 15.73 -3.03 -8.45
N ALA A 174 14.52 -3.21 -8.97
CA ALA A 174 13.84 -2.22 -9.79
C ALA A 174 13.70 -0.83 -9.15
N THR A 175 13.20 -0.79 -7.91
CA THR A 175 12.96 0.46 -7.15
C THR A 175 14.23 1.30 -6.96
N PRO A 176 15.35 0.77 -6.42
CA PRO A 176 16.59 1.53 -6.30
C PRO A 176 17.21 1.80 -7.68
N ALA A 177 17.15 0.84 -8.61
CA ALA A 177 17.72 0.97 -9.94
C ALA A 177 17.13 2.15 -10.74
N ALA A 178 15.83 2.42 -10.63
CA ALA A 178 15.19 3.56 -11.32
C ALA A 178 15.79 4.92 -10.95
N THR A 179 16.45 5.04 -9.79
CA THR A 179 17.17 6.26 -9.45
C THR A 179 18.41 6.49 -10.32
N TYR A 180 19.00 5.46 -10.93
CA TYR A 180 20.30 5.58 -11.61
C TYR A 180 20.47 4.82 -12.94
N SER A 181 19.63 3.85 -13.29
CA SER A 181 19.82 2.99 -14.46
C SER A 181 18.79 3.24 -15.57
N ARG A 182 19.15 2.85 -16.79
CA ARG A 182 18.37 2.93 -18.02
C ARG A 182 18.42 1.57 -18.70
N VAL A 183 17.38 0.75 -18.51
CA VAL A 183 17.33 -0.63 -19.03
C VAL A 183 15.93 -1.00 -19.50
N ALA A 184 15.84 -1.72 -20.63
CA ALA A 184 14.57 -2.20 -21.17
C ALA A 184 14.02 -3.43 -20.43
N ASN A 185 14.78 -4.01 -19.50
CA ASN A 185 14.37 -5.15 -18.71
C ASN A 185 14.98 -5.05 -17.30
N ARG A 186 14.12 -4.92 -16.29
CA ARG A 186 14.52 -4.84 -14.87
C ARG A 186 15.36 -6.02 -14.39
N ARG A 187 15.29 -7.17 -15.08
CA ARG A 187 16.03 -8.40 -14.72
C ARG A 187 17.50 -8.32 -15.11
N TRP A 188 17.92 -7.34 -15.90
CA TRP A 188 19.32 -7.11 -16.30
C TRP A 188 20.17 -6.53 -15.16
N GLU A 189 20.08 -7.14 -13.98
CA GLU A 189 20.82 -6.78 -12.78
C GLU A 189 22.34 -7.01 -12.94
N CYS A 190 22.74 -7.99 -13.75
CA CYS A 190 24.15 -8.29 -14.02
C CYS A 190 24.36 -8.84 -15.45
N ASN A 191 25.61 -8.91 -15.93
CA ASN A 191 25.94 -9.27 -17.33
C ASN A 191 25.47 -10.66 -17.81
N ARG A 192 25.01 -11.52 -16.90
CA ARG A 192 24.54 -12.89 -17.18
C ARG A 192 23.02 -13.02 -17.06
N SER A 193 22.31 -11.92 -16.85
CA SER A 193 20.85 -11.94 -16.81
C SER A 193 20.28 -12.52 -18.10
N GLU A 194 19.18 -13.25 -17.96
CA GLU A 194 18.48 -13.82 -19.10
C GLU A 194 18.08 -12.72 -20.10
N GLY A 195 18.23 -13.00 -21.40
CA GLY A 195 17.98 -12.03 -22.47
C GLY A 195 19.07 -10.98 -22.67
N MET A 196 20.08 -10.89 -21.79
CA MET A 196 21.11 -9.85 -21.88
C MET A 196 22.36 -10.28 -22.65
N ALA A 197 22.72 -11.56 -22.56
CA ALA A 197 23.98 -12.08 -23.08
C ALA A 197 24.11 -11.83 -24.60
N GLY A 198 25.14 -11.08 -25.00
CA GLY A 198 25.46 -10.81 -26.41
C GLY A 198 24.92 -9.50 -27.00
N HIS A 199 24.09 -8.75 -26.26
CA HIS A 199 23.49 -7.51 -26.77
C HIS A 199 24.30 -6.22 -26.47
N GLY A 200 25.28 -6.29 -25.57
CA GLY A 200 26.20 -5.18 -25.29
C GLY A 200 25.59 -3.99 -24.55
N CYS A 201 24.38 -4.13 -23.99
CA CYS A 201 23.85 -3.15 -23.03
C CYS A 201 24.60 -3.21 -21.70
N PRO A 202 24.80 -2.08 -21.02
CA PRO A 202 25.33 -2.07 -19.66
C PRO A 202 24.27 -2.56 -18.68
N ASP A 203 24.62 -3.52 -17.82
CA ASP A 203 23.72 -4.03 -16.78
C ASP A 203 23.55 -3.01 -15.64
N ILE A 204 22.51 -3.20 -14.82
CA ILE A 204 22.19 -2.27 -13.73
C ILE A 204 23.37 -2.12 -12.77
N ALA A 205 24.11 -3.19 -12.45
CA ALA A 205 25.27 -3.09 -11.55
C ALA A 205 26.41 -2.27 -12.16
N GLU A 206 26.69 -2.41 -13.45
CA GLU A 206 27.66 -1.56 -14.16
C GLU A 206 27.22 -0.10 -14.18
N GLN A 207 25.93 0.17 -14.43
CA GLN A 207 25.40 1.54 -14.43
C GLN A 207 25.52 2.20 -13.05
N LEU A 208 25.34 1.44 -11.96
CA LEU A 208 25.54 1.92 -10.59
C LEU A 208 26.97 2.42 -10.35
N VAL A 209 27.97 1.67 -10.83
CA VAL A 209 29.38 1.94 -10.49
C VAL A 209 30.06 2.88 -11.50
N HIS A 210 29.70 2.81 -12.78
CA HIS A 210 30.44 3.49 -13.84
C HIS A 210 29.71 4.69 -14.44
N HIS A 211 28.37 4.76 -14.35
CA HIS A 211 27.59 5.78 -15.06
C HIS A 211 27.01 6.83 -14.11
N ASN A 212 26.65 7.99 -14.66
CA ASN A 212 25.86 8.97 -13.92
C ASN A 212 24.38 8.58 -13.96
N PRO A 213 23.62 8.78 -12.86
CA PRO A 213 24.05 9.36 -11.59
C PRO A 213 24.72 8.37 -10.63
N GLY A 214 24.67 7.07 -10.91
CA GLY A 214 25.07 5.99 -10.00
C GLY A 214 26.43 6.20 -9.35
N LYS A 215 27.44 6.49 -10.17
CA LYS A 215 28.82 6.65 -9.71
C LYS A 215 29.01 7.80 -8.72
N ASN A 216 28.10 8.78 -8.61
CA ASN A 216 28.24 9.90 -7.67
C ASN A 216 27.37 9.76 -6.41
N ILE A 217 26.67 8.64 -6.23
CA ILE A 217 25.88 8.40 -5.03
C ILE A 217 26.81 8.29 -3.82
N LYS A 218 26.58 9.13 -2.79
CA LYS A 218 27.41 9.19 -1.58
C LYS A 218 27.13 8.05 -0.61
N VAL A 219 25.89 7.55 -0.57
CA VAL A 219 25.48 6.47 0.33
C VAL A 219 24.69 5.41 -0.44
N ILE A 220 25.17 4.17 -0.41
CA ILE A 220 24.53 3.02 -1.05
C ILE A 220 24.43 1.91 0.00
N LEU A 221 23.24 1.63 0.55
CA LEU A 221 23.04 0.62 1.60
C LEU A 221 21.94 -0.37 1.21
N GLY A 222 22.25 -1.67 1.20
CA GLY A 222 21.27 -2.72 0.95
C GLY A 222 21.89 -4.09 0.80
N GLY A 223 21.26 -4.98 0.03
CA GLY A 223 21.82 -6.26 -0.40
C GLY A 223 22.40 -6.21 -1.82
N GLY A 224 22.66 -7.38 -2.40
CA GLY A 224 23.03 -7.52 -3.82
C GLY A 224 24.54 -7.53 -4.08
N ARG A 225 25.35 -8.17 -3.24
CA ARG A 225 26.79 -8.36 -3.57
C ARG A 225 26.99 -9.22 -4.83
N GLN A 226 26.12 -10.20 -5.06
CA GLN A 226 26.30 -11.16 -6.15
C GLN A 226 26.17 -10.53 -7.55
N PRO A 227 25.19 -9.65 -7.85
CA PRO A 227 25.16 -8.89 -9.10
C PRO A 227 26.38 -7.97 -9.32
N LEU A 228 27.10 -7.59 -8.26
CA LEU A 228 28.33 -6.79 -8.34
C LEU A 228 29.61 -7.63 -8.41
N GLY A 229 29.53 -8.95 -8.34
CA GLY A 229 30.70 -9.84 -8.36
C GLY A 229 31.46 -9.92 -7.02
N ALA A 230 30.82 -9.55 -5.91
CA ALA A 230 31.44 -9.47 -4.58
C ALA A 230 30.88 -10.49 -3.57
N THR A 231 30.39 -11.63 -4.06
CA THR A 231 29.72 -12.69 -3.26
C THR A 231 30.57 -13.14 -2.07
N LEU A 232 29.97 -13.16 -0.87
CA LEU A 232 30.59 -13.61 0.37
C LEU A 232 29.87 -14.87 0.87
N GLY A 233 30.12 -16.00 0.19
CA GLY A 233 29.51 -17.27 0.57
C GLY A 233 29.13 -18.13 -0.62
N ILE A 234 28.11 -18.95 -0.42
CA ILE A 234 27.50 -19.76 -1.47
C ILE A 234 26.57 -18.85 -2.27
N PRO A 235 26.75 -18.71 -3.59
CA PRO A 235 25.86 -17.91 -4.42
C PRO A 235 24.40 -18.34 -4.24
N ASP A 236 23.51 -17.35 -4.12
CA ASP A 236 22.07 -17.59 -4.19
C ASP A 236 21.70 -18.01 -5.62
N GLU A 237 20.97 -19.13 -5.74
CA GLU A 237 20.66 -19.76 -7.02
C GLU A 237 19.81 -18.87 -7.92
N PHE A 238 18.93 -18.06 -7.31
CA PHE A 238 17.98 -17.21 -8.03
C PHE A 238 18.50 -15.81 -8.33
N THR A 239 19.71 -15.48 -7.86
CA THR A 239 20.32 -14.17 -8.06
C THR A 239 21.31 -14.20 -9.22
N CYS A 240 21.35 -13.14 -10.02
CA CYS A 240 22.31 -13.03 -11.12
C CYS A 240 23.74 -13.05 -10.57
N ASN A 241 24.53 -14.04 -10.98
CA ASN A 241 25.96 -14.12 -10.68
C ASN A 241 26.77 -13.73 -11.92
N ARG A 242 27.58 -12.67 -11.79
CA ARG A 242 28.41 -12.15 -12.90
C ARG A 242 29.40 -13.19 -13.40
N THR A 243 29.74 -13.12 -14.68
CA THR A 243 30.68 -14.05 -15.34
C THR A 243 31.80 -13.36 -16.11
N ASP A 244 31.86 -12.04 -16.05
CA ASP A 244 32.88 -11.22 -16.71
C ASP A 244 34.13 -10.99 -15.84
N ASN A 245 34.24 -11.70 -14.71
CA ASN A 245 35.33 -11.62 -13.74
C ASN A 245 35.56 -10.22 -13.15
N LYS A 246 34.53 -9.36 -13.16
CA LYS A 246 34.57 -8.05 -12.51
C LYS A 246 34.11 -8.14 -11.06
N ASP A 247 34.82 -7.42 -10.19
CA ASP A 247 34.35 -7.05 -8.85
C ASP A 247 34.08 -5.54 -8.85
N LEU A 248 32.81 -5.20 -9.07
CA LEU A 248 32.38 -3.81 -9.19
C LEU A 248 32.49 -3.06 -7.86
N THR A 249 32.54 -3.76 -6.71
CA THR A 249 32.77 -3.10 -5.40
C THR A 249 34.21 -2.64 -5.26
N SER A 250 35.16 -3.46 -5.73
CA SER A 250 36.57 -3.10 -5.81
C SER A 250 36.82 -1.98 -6.82
N GLU A 251 36.17 -2.02 -7.98
CA GLU A 251 36.24 -0.95 -8.99
C GLU A 251 35.67 0.38 -8.48
N TRP A 252 34.54 0.34 -7.75
CA TRP A 252 33.98 1.50 -7.08
C TRP A 252 34.95 2.10 -6.07
N MET A 253 35.50 1.28 -5.15
CA MET A 253 36.49 1.72 -4.15
C MET A 253 37.71 2.38 -4.81
N LYS A 254 38.24 1.74 -5.86
CA LYS A 254 39.37 2.28 -6.62
C LYS A 254 39.02 3.62 -7.26
N SER A 255 37.86 3.73 -7.91
CA SER A 255 37.41 4.97 -8.53
C SER A 255 37.32 6.13 -7.53
N LYS A 256 36.87 5.88 -6.29
CA LYS A 256 36.84 6.90 -5.24
C LYS A 256 38.22 7.31 -4.78
N HIS A 257 39.08 6.32 -4.53
CA HIS A 257 40.46 6.56 -4.14
C HIS A 257 41.23 7.37 -5.20
N ASP A 258 41.12 6.99 -6.48
CA ASP A 258 41.81 7.67 -7.59
C ASP A 258 41.30 9.11 -7.79
N ALA A 259 40.04 9.38 -7.42
CA ALA A 259 39.47 10.73 -7.39
C ALA A 259 39.80 11.53 -6.10
N GLY A 260 40.57 10.95 -5.17
CA GLY A 260 40.99 11.61 -3.93
C GLY A 260 39.95 11.63 -2.82
N PHE A 261 38.87 10.85 -2.94
CA PHE A 261 37.82 10.75 -1.93
C PHE A 261 38.09 9.63 -0.93
N LYS A 262 37.65 9.83 0.31
CA LYS A 262 37.64 8.82 1.36
C LYS A 262 36.37 7.99 1.23
N ALA A 263 36.52 6.75 0.78
CA ALA A 263 35.40 5.82 0.63
C ALA A 263 35.54 4.59 1.54
N ARG A 264 34.41 3.99 1.89
CA ARG A 264 34.37 2.74 2.63
C ARG A 264 33.34 1.77 2.05
N TYR A 265 33.79 0.55 1.79
CA TYR A 265 32.93 -0.60 1.54
C TYR A 265 32.78 -1.43 2.83
N ILE A 266 31.54 -1.70 3.25
CA ILE A 266 31.18 -2.44 4.46
C ILE A 266 30.19 -3.55 4.16
N THR A 267 30.16 -4.59 5.00
CA THR A 267 29.36 -5.79 4.76
C THR A 267 28.59 -6.30 5.98
N SER A 268 28.69 -5.59 7.11
CA SER A 268 28.07 -5.99 8.36
C SER A 268 27.45 -4.83 9.16
N ALA A 269 26.50 -5.16 10.03
CA ALA A 269 25.91 -4.24 11.00
C ALA A 269 26.96 -3.64 11.94
N ALA A 270 27.96 -4.42 12.35
CA ALA A 270 29.04 -3.94 13.21
C ALA A 270 29.89 -2.86 12.51
N GLU A 271 30.26 -3.09 11.24
CA GLU A 271 30.98 -2.10 10.45
C GLU A 271 30.14 -0.83 10.24
N LEU A 272 28.84 -0.96 9.94
CA LEU A 272 27.92 0.17 9.81
C LEU A 272 27.89 1.04 11.07
N ARG A 273 27.75 0.41 12.25
CA ARG A 273 27.74 1.12 13.55
C ARG A 273 29.08 1.76 13.90
N SER A 274 30.17 1.28 13.32
CA SER A 274 31.53 1.78 13.56
C SER A 274 31.95 2.93 12.63
N LEU A 275 31.11 3.32 11.67
CA LEU A 275 31.44 4.37 10.70
C LEU A 275 31.70 5.70 11.40
N ASP A 276 32.85 6.30 11.11
CA ASP A 276 33.10 7.71 11.39
C ASP A 276 32.56 8.54 10.23
N HIS A 277 31.30 8.97 10.36
CA HIS A 277 30.64 9.80 9.37
C HIS A 277 31.38 11.12 9.11
N SER A 278 32.15 11.65 10.06
CA SER A 278 32.79 12.97 9.91
C SER A 278 33.93 12.97 8.90
N SER A 279 34.54 11.81 8.63
CA SER A 279 35.76 11.71 7.82
C SER A 279 35.56 11.04 6.45
N LEU A 280 34.41 10.42 6.20
CA LEU A 280 34.12 9.70 4.96
C LEU A 280 33.37 10.57 3.96
N ASP A 281 33.69 10.45 2.68
CA ASP A 281 32.93 11.08 1.59
C ASP A 281 31.86 10.13 1.02
N TYR A 282 32.22 8.85 0.86
CA TYR A 282 31.39 7.83 0.23
C TYR A 282 31.30 6.55 1.08
N VAL A 283 30.11 5.95 1.12
CA VAL A 283 29.88 4.66 1.79
C VAL A 283 29.04 3.75 0.88
N MET A 284 29.54 2.53 0.67
CA MET A 284 28.79 1.43 0.08
C MET A 284 28.70 0.30 1.11
N GLY A 285 27.49 -0.11 1.46
CA GLY A 285 27.22 -1.18 2.40
C GLY A 285 26.33 -2.23 1.76
N LEU A 286 26.89 -3.41 1.50
CA LEU A 286 26.16 -4.53 0.90
C LEU A 286 26.15 -5.70 1.90
N PHE A 287 25.01 -5.91 2.54
CA PHE A 287 24.88 -6.77 3.73
C PHE A 287 24.41 -8.19 3.41
N ALA A 288 23.95 -8.45 2.18
CA ALA A 288 23.62 -9.80 1.70
C ALA A 288 24.06 -10.02 0.24
N ASP A 289 24.25 -11.29 -0.15
CA ASP A 289 24.58 -11.64 -1.54
C ASP A 289 23.40 -11.37 -2.48
N SER A 290 22.19 -11.67 -2.03
CA SER A 290 20.92 -11.29 -2.66
C SER A 290 20.24 -10.18 -1.85
N HIS A 291 18.91 -10.20 -1.74
CA HIS A 291 18.15 -9.36 -0.83
C HIS A 291 18.57 -9.57 0.63
N LEU A 292 18.28 -8.58 1.49
CA LEU A 292 18.45 -8.79 2.93
C LEU A 292 17.47 -9.86 3.42
N PRO A 293 17.84 -10.63 4.47
CA PRO A 293 16.91 -11.57 5.11
C PRO A 293 15.69 -10.84 5.67
N PHE A 294 14.53 -11.51 5.69
CA PHE A 294 13.34 -10.96 6.34
C PHE A 294 13.61 -10.66 7.82
N VAL A 295 12.97 -9.63 8.37
CA VAL A 295 13.03 -9.23 9.78
C VAL A 295 12.67 -10.40 10.70
N GLU A 296 11.57 -11.11 10.38
CA GLU A 296 11.11 -12.28 11.17
C GLU A 296 12.13 -13.43 11.18
N ASP A 297 12.94 -13.57 10.12
CA ASP A 297 13.93 -14.66 9.99
C ASP A 297 15.25 -14.33 10.73
N GLN A 298 15.41 -13.09 11.19
CA GLN A 298 16.61 -12.64 11.87
C GLN A 298 16.49 -12.88 13.37
N ALA A 299 17.36 -13.75 13.90
CA ALA A 299 17.42 -13.96 15.34
C ALA A 299 17.85 -12.66 16.08
N PRO A 300 17.14 -12.26 17.15
CA PRO A 300 17.46 -11.06 17.91
C PRO A 300 18.91 -11.05 18.42
N GLY A 301 19.66 -10.01 18.06
CA GLY A 301 21.04 -9.81 18.54
C GLY A 301 22.12 -10.68 17.88
N SER A 302 21.77 -11.54 16.92
CA SER A 302 22.75 -12.40 16.20
C SER A 302 22.85 -12.10 14.70
N SER A 303 22.04 -11.18 14.17
CA SER A 303 22.11 -10.82 12.76
C SER A 303 23.32 -9.93 12.48
N ASN A 304 24.14 -10.36 11.51
CA ASN A 304 25.20 -9.51 10.94
C ASN A 304 24.62 -8.47 9.94
N THR A 305 23.31 -8.47 9.73
CA THR A 305 22.59 -7.54 8.86
C THR A 305 22.03 -6.38 9.70
N PRO A 306 22.27 -5.11 9.29
CA PRO A 306 21.66 -3.97 9.96
C PRO A 306 20.16 -3.89 9.68
N SER A 307 19.41 -3.35 10.63
CA SER A 307 17.99 -3.02 10.40
C SER A 307 17.84 -1.88 9.39
N LEU A 308 16.65 -1.78 8.78
CA LEU A 308 16.32 -0.67 7.88
C LEU A 308 16.47 0.69 8.58
N ALA A 309 16.10 0.77 9.86
CA ALA A 309 16.28 1.96 10.68
C ALA A 309 17.76 2.33 10.86
N GLU A 310 18.64 1.36 11.15
CA GLU A 310 20.08 1.63 11.28
C GLU A 310 20.69 2.12 9.97
N MET A 311 20.31 1.53 8.83
CA MET A 311 20.78 1.98 7.52
C MET A 311 20.26 3.39 7.19
N ALA A 312 18.98 3.67 7.42
CA ALA A 312 18.38 4.98 7.16
C ALA A 312 19.04 6.10 8.00
N ILE A 313 19.29 5.84 9.29
CA ILE A 313 19.98 6.78 10.18
C ILE A 313 21.42 7.02 9.73
N ALA A 314 22.15 5.96 9.39
CA ALA A 314 23.52 6.09 8.88
C ALA A 314 23.58 6.91 7.59
N ALA A 315 22.60 6.73 6.69
CA ALA A 315 22.49 7.51 5.46
C ALA A 315 22.19 8.98 5.74
N VAL A 316 21.20 9.29 6.59
CA VAL A 316 20.88 10.67 6.97
C VAL A 316 22.10 11.37 7.58
N ARG A 317 22.79 10.74 8.54
CA ARG A 317 23.98 11.32 9.17
C ARG A 317 25.13 11.55 8.20
N GLN A 318 25.30 10.66 7.22
CA GLN A 318 26.32 10.82 6.18
C GLN A 318 25.97 11.93 5.19
N LEU A 319 24.69 12.11 4.84
CA LEU A 319 24.23 13.08 3.84
C LEU A 319 24.03 14.49 4.40
N GLN A 320 23.64 14.63 5.66
CA GLN A 320 23.36 15.92 6.32
C GLN A 320 24.57 16.85 6.45
N LYS A 321 25.78 16.33 6.25
CA LYS A 321 27.03 17.11 6.25
C LYS A 321 27.12 18.10 5.09
N GLU A 322 26.24 17.97 4.11
CA GLU A 322 26.33 18.69 2.84
C GLU A 322 25.43 19.93 2.90
N ASP A 323 26.04 21.10 2.72
CA ASP A 323 25.34 22.39 2.88
C ASP A 323 24.17 22.54 1.91
N ALA A 324 24.33 22.05 0.67
CA ALA A 324 23.28 22.07 -0.35
C ALA A 324 22.05 21.21 0.01
N GLY A 325 22.16 20.32 1.01
CA GLY A 325 21.14 19.34 1.36
C GLY A 325 21.25 18.07 0.53
N PHE A 326 20.22 17.21 0.62
CA PHE A 326 20.28 15.88 0.01
C PHE A 326 18.94 15.34 -0.49
N PHE A 327 19.02 14.35 -1.39
CA PHE A 327 17.93 13.43 -1.71
C PHE A 327 18.27 12.03 -1.17
N LEU A 328 17.31 11.39 -0.50
CA LEU A 328 17.45 10.03 0.02
C LEU A 328 16.23 9.19 -0.33
N LEU A 329 16.45 8.05 -0.99
CA LEU A 329 15.46 6.98 -1.12
C LEU A 329 15.68 5.97 0.01
N VAL A 330 14.62 5.62 0.73
CA VAL A 330 14.59 4.53 1.71
C VAL A 330 13.46 3.56 1.37
N GLU A 331 13.78 2.30 1.09
CA GLU A 331 12.82 1.32 0.61
C GLU A 331 12.65 0.16 1.60
N GLY A 332 11.41 -0.09 2.01
CA GLY A 332 10.97 -1.32 2.68
C GLY A 332 10.59 -2.39 1.67
N GLY A 333 11.53 -2.80 0.80
CA GLY A 333 11.20 -3.58 -0.40
C GLY A 333 10.97 -5.09 -0.17
N ARG A 334 11.14 -5.58 1.06
CA ARG A 334 10.80 -6.98 1.41
C ARG A 334 9.30 -7.16 1.72
N ILE A 335 8.54 -6.07 1.86
CA ILE A 335 7.07 -6.13 2.06
C ILE A 335 6.44 -6.89 0.88
N ASP A 336 6.72 -6.44 -0.34
CA ASP A 336 6.29 -7.07 -1.61
C ASP A 336 6.65 -8.55 -1.69
N HIS A 337 7.93 -8.91 -1.48
CA HIS A 337 8.36 -10.30 -1.57
C HIS A 337 7.64 -11.25 -0.59
N ALA A 338 7.26 -10.76 0.59
CA ALA A 338 6.48 -11.54 1.53
C ALA A 338 5.04 -11.75 1.03
N TYR A 339 4.43 -10.73 0.43
CA TYR A 339 3.09 -10.82 -0.16
C TYR A 339 3.04 -11.70 -1.40
N HIS A 340 4.05 -11.67 -2.25
CA HIS A 340 4.22 -12.58 -3.38
C HIS A 340 4.21 -14.07 -2.97
N ASN A 341 4.54 -14.37 -1.71
CA ASN A 341 4.49 -15.72 -1.11
C ASN A 341 3.27 -15.95 -0.19
N ASN A 342 2.33 -15.01 -0.13
CA ASN A 342 1.21 -15.00 0.81
C ASN A 342 1.62 -15.17 2.28
N LEU A 343 2.76 -14.60 2.69
CA LEU A 343 3.29 -14.68 4.06
C LEU A 343 2.94 -13.38 4.82
N PRO A 344 1.69 -13.18 5.29
CA PRO A 344 1.28 -11.91 5.87
C PRO A 344 2.11 -11.53 7.09
N LYS A 345 2.47 -12.48 7.97
CA LYS A 345 3.27 -12.15 9.16
C LYS A 345 4.60 -11.51 8.78
N LYS A 346 5.32 -12.09 7.81
CA LYS A 346 6.59 -11.51 7.34
C LYS A 346 6.37 -10.12 6.76
N ALA A 347 5.35 -9.93 5.92
CA ALA A 347 5.05 -8.63 5.34
C ALA A 347 4.71 -7.57 6.41
N LEU A 348 3.98 -7.96 7.47
CA LEU A 348 3.64 -7.07 8.57
C LEU A 348 4.88 -6.71 9.43
N GLU A 349 5.80 -7.65 9.66
CA GLU A 349 7.08 -7.37 10.34
C GLU A 349 7.98 -6.44 9.51
N GLU A 350 8.05 -6.63 8.19
CA GLU A 350 8.75 -5.69 7.28
C GLU A 350 8.13 -4.30 7.33
N THR A 351 6.80 -4.21 7.33
CA THR A 351 6.08 -2.92 7.42
C THR A 351 6.33 -2.22 8.76
N ILE A 352 6.45 -2.98 9.86
CA ILE A 352 6.85 -2.43 11.16
C ILE A 352 8.30 -1.93 11.13
N ALA A 353 9.23 -2.66 10.54
CA ALA A 353 10.61 -2.19 10.39
C ALA A 353 10.72 -0.91 9.54
N PHE A 354 9.85 -0.77 8.55
CA PHE A 354 9.70 0.47 7.76
C PHE A 354 9.14 1.63 8.60
N ASP A 355 8.12 1.40 9.44
CA ASP A 355 7.61 2.37 10.43
C ASP A 355 8.66 2.80 11.45
N GLU A 356 9.48 1.87 11.92
CA GLU A 356 10.59 2.15 12.82
C GLU A 356 11.68 2.99 12.14
N ALA A 357 11.99 2.72 10.87
CA ALA A 357 12.94 3.51 10.09
C ALA A 357 12.48 4.96 9.90
N ILE A 358 11.21 5.16 9.54
CA ILE A 358 10.61 6.51 9.42
C ILE A 358 10.61 7.21 10.78
N THR A 359 10.20 6.51 11.84
CA THR A 359 10.20 7.05 13.21
C THR A 359 11.61 7.47 13.65
N ALA A 360 12.63 6.71 13.30
CA ALA A 360 14.01 7.02 13.62
C ALA A 360 14.49 8.26 12.85
N VAL A 361 14.27 8.32 11.53
CA VAL A 361 14.69 9.44 10.70
C VAL A 361 14.01 10.75 11.09
N LEU A 362 12.71 10.73 11.43
CA LEU A 362 11.99 11.92 11.89
C LEU A 362 12.59 12.55 13.16
N LYS A 363 13.43 11.83 13.91
CA LYS A 363 14.15 12.36 15.08
C LYS A 363 15.49 13.02 14.71
N GLU A 364 16.01 12.79 13.52
CA GLU A 364 17.31 13.31 13.06
C GLU A 364 17.16 14.48 12.07
N VAL A 365 15.95 14.74 11.55
CA VAL A 365 15.71 15.77 10.53
C VAL A 365 14.84 16.91 11.04
N ASP A 366 15.06 18.10 10.49
CA ASP A 366 14.20 19.26 10.70
C ASP A 366 13.14 19.34 9.59
N LEU A 367 11.86 19.23 9.97
CA LEU A 367 10.72 19.30 9.05
C LEU A 367 10.44 20.71 8.52
N ASP A 368 11.10 21.75 9.04
CA ASP A 368 11.02 23.09 8.45
C ASP A 368 11.82 23.20 7.14
N GLU A 369 12.82 22.32 6.94
CA GLU A 369 13.69 22.27 5.75
C GLU A 369 13.71 20.91 5.03
N THR A 370 13.08 19.87 5.58
CA THR A 370 13.07 18.50 5.03
C THR A 370 11.68 18.08 4.59
N LEU A 371 11.50 17.83 3.29
CA LEU A 371 10.30 17.16 2.77
C LEU A 371 10.45 15.66 3.00
N VAL A 372 9.51 15.07 3.73
CA VAL A 372 9.40 13.61 3.91
C VAL A 372 8.14 13.14 3.22
N VAL A 373 8.28 12.18 2.30
CA VAL A 373 7.20 11.54 1.55
C VAL A 373 7.20 10.06 1.87
N VAL A 374 6.04 9.49 2.19
CA VAL A 374 5.85 8.06 2.41
C VAL A 374 4.76 7.58 1.44
N THR A 375 5.06 6.59 0.63
CA THR A 375 4.11 6.03 -0.35
C THR A 375 4.44 4.56 -0.62
N ALA A 376 3.60 3.91 -1.41
CA ALA A 376 3.92 2.68 -2.11
C ALA A 376 4.05 2.91 -3.61
N ASP A 377 4.60 1.93 -4.31
CA ASP A 377 4.69 1.87 -5.75
C ASP A 377 3.47 1.19 -6.37
N HIS A 378 2.97 0.13 -5.73
CA HIS A 378 1.71 -0.55 -6.03
C HIS A 378 1.14 -1.21 -4.77
N SER A 379 0.04 -1.94 -4.92
CA SER A 379 -0.56 -2.74 -3.83
C SER A 379 -0.31 -4.24 -4.07
N HIS A 380 -0.99 -5.08 -3.30
CA HIS A 380 -1.13 -6.53 -3.48
C HIS A 380 -2.59 -6.94 -3.41
N VAL A 381 -2.91 -8.17 -3.81
CA VAL A 381 -4.29 -8.68 -3.76
C VAL A 381 -4.70 -9.17 -2.36
N LEU A 382 -4.18 -8.51 -1.32
CA LEU A 382 -4.49 -8.72 0.09
C LEU A 382 -5.87 -8.15 0.45
N THR A 383 -6.64 -8.91 1.21
CA THR A 383 -7.94 -8.51 1.76
C THR A 383 -8.00 -8.72 3.28
N ILE A 384 -8.76 -7.86 3.97
CA ILE A 384 -9.16 -8.04 5.38
C ILE A 384 -10.63 -8.45 5.39
N ASN A 385 -10.91 -9.73 5.65
CA ASN A 385 -12.26 -10.29 5.62
C ASN A 385 -13.04 -9.98 6.91
N GLY A 386 -14.37 -9.86 6.77
CA GLY A 386 -15.30 -9.70 7.87
C GLY A 386 -15.79 -11.04 8.44
N TYR A 387 -16.23 -11.14 9.69
CA TYR A 387 -16.48 -10.04 10.65
C TYR A 387 -15.80 -10.29 12.02
N PRO A 388 -14.45 -10.26 12.11
CA PRO A 388 -13.76 -10.45 13.37
C PRO A 388 -14.11 -9.36 14.39
N ASN A 389 -14.09 -9.73 15.67
CA ASN A 389 -14.29 -8.76 16.77
C ASN A 389 -13.12 -7.76 16.83
N ARG A 390 -13.37 -6.55 17.35
CA ARG A 390 -12.31 -5.59 17.67
C ARG A 390 -11.30 -6.20 18.65
N GLY A 391 -10.01 -6.06 18.36
CA GLY A 391 -8.92 -6.70 19.10
C GLY A 391 -8.67 -8.17 18.73
N ASN A 392 -9.36 -8.72 17.73
CA ASN A 392 -9.03 -10.04 17.18
C ASN A 392 -7.65 -10.00 16.52
N ASP A 393 -6.84 -11.03 16.76
CA ASP A 393 -5.55 -11.19 16.10
C ASP A 393 -5.71 -11.01 14.58
N ILE A 394 -4.99 -10.05 14.00
CA ILE A 394 -5.08 -9.75 12.56
C ILE A 394 -4.64 -10.95 11.71
N LEU A 395 -3.78 -11.83 12.24
CA LEU A 395 -3.39 -13.10 11.61
C LEU A 395 -4.38 -14.25 11.90
N GLY A 396 -5.39 -13.99 12.73
CA GLY A 396 -6.35 -14.98 13.20
C GLY A 396 -7.50 -15.26 12.23
N LEU A 397 -8.47 -16.03 12.72
CA LEU A 397 -9.71 -16.35 11.99
C LEU A 397 -10.68 -15.16 12.00
N ALA A 398 -11.47 -15.03 10.94
CA ALA A 398 -12.53 -14.03 10.82
C ALA A 398 -13.90 -14.59 11.22
N ASP A 399 -14.41 -15.56 10.45
CA ASP A 399 -15.72 -16.17 10.66
C ASP A 399 -15.76 -17.60 10.08
N VAL A 400 -16.92 -18.25 10.10
CA VAL A 400 -17.20 -19.57 9.53
C VAL A 400 -18.01 -19.43 8.24
N SER A 401 -17.57 -20.11 7.18
CA SER A 401 -18.31 -20.17 5.92
C SER A 401 -19.61 -20.96 6.09
N ASP A 402 -20.72 -20.40 5.60
CA ASP A 402 -22.05 -21.03 5.61
C ASP A 402 -22.23 -22.10 4.53
N VAL A 403 -21.25 -22.23 3.63
CA VAL A 403 -21.25 -23.22 2.54
C VAL A 403 -20.54 -24.51 2.95
N ASP A 404 -19.31 -24.43 3.45
CA ASP A 404 -18.48 -25.58 3.79
C ASP A 404 -18.36 -25.85 5.30
N GLY A 405 -18.86 -24.93 6.14
CA GLY A 405 -18.80 -25.04 7.60
C GLY A 405 -17.38 -24.88 8.17
N LEU A 406 -16.40 -24.47 7.36
CA LEU A 406 -15.01 -24.28 7.78
C LEU A 406 -14.72 -22.80 8.05
N PRO A 407 -13.90 -22.48 9.05
CA PRO A 407 -13.47 -21.10 9.29
C PRO A 407 -12.60 -20.57 8.14
N TYR A 408 -12.47 -19.26 8.03
CA TYR A 408 -11.53 -18.58 7.12
C TYR A 408 -10.74 -17.50 7.86
N THR A 409 -9.56 -17.15 7.34
CA THR A 409 -8.64 -16.20 7.96
C THR A 409 -9.08 -14.74 7.74
N THR A 410 -8.71 -13.88 8.69
CA THR A 410 -8.92 -12.43 8.59
C THR A 410 -8.16 -11.87 7.40
N LEU A 411 -6.88 -12.23 7.25
CA LEU A 411 -6.13 -11.91 6.05
C LEU A 411 -6.21 -13.05 5.03
N MET A 412 -6.57 -12.71 3.80
CA MET A 412 -6.52 -13.63 2.65
C MET A 412 -5.96 -12.90 1.43
N PHE A 413 -5.58 -13.66 0.42
CA PHE A 413 -5.18 -13.11 -0.88
C PHE A 413 -6.11 -13.61 -1.97
N THR A 414 -6.29 -12.83 -3.03
CA THR A 414 -7.13 -13.28 -4.16
C THR A 414 -6.44 -14.42 -4.92
N ASN A 415 -5.12 -14.38 -5.07
CA ASN A 415 -4.34 -15.41 -5.74
C ASN A 415 -2.99 -15.64 -5.04
N GLY A 416 -2.26 -16.69 -5.43
CA GLY A 416 -0.94 -16.99 -4.88
C GLY A 416 -0.74 -18.43 -4.41
N PRO A 417 0.43 -18.73 -3.84
CA PRO A 417 0.79 -20.08 -3.38
C PRO A 417 0.01 -20.61 -2.18
N GLY A 418 -0.72 -19.77 -1.45
CA GLY A 418 -1.52 -20.19 -0.29
C GLY A 418 -2.81 -20.96 -0.62
N PHE A 419 -3.08 -21.28 -1.89
CA PHE A 419 -4.21 -22.10 -2.27
C PHE A 419 -4.03 -23.53 -1.75
N ASN A 420 -4.99 -24.02 -0.98
CA ASN A 420 -4.87 -25.34 -0.35
C ASN A 420 -6.22 -26.06 -0.22
N ILE A 421 -6.22 -27.35 -0.54
CA ILE A 421 -7.38 -28.24 -0.54
C ILE A 421 -7.05 -29.56 0.17
N THR A 422 -8.04 -30.13 0.84
CA THR A 422 -7.97 -31.46 1.44
C THR A 422 -8.88 -32.41 0.65
N SER A 423 -8.47 -33.67 0.54
CA SER A 423 -9.27 -34.72 -0.11
C SER A 423 -9.36 -35.94 0.80
N ASN A 424 -10.58 -36.46 0.97
CA ASN A 424 -10.81 -37.72 1.69
C ASN A 424 -11.09 -38.89 0.73
N GLY A 425 -10.69 -38.76 -0.54
CA GLY A 425 -10.90 -39.74 -1.60
C GLY A 425 -12.32 -39.76 -2.19
N LYS A 426 -13.28 -39.05 -1.58
CA LYS A 426 -14.65 -38.89 -2.11
C LYS A 426 -15.01 -37.43 -2.38
N ASN A 427 -14.57 -36.53 -1.51
CA ASN A 427 -14.81 -35.10 -1.61
C ASN A 427 -13.47 -34.35 -1.58
N VAL A 428 -13.41 -33.27 -2.35
CA VAL A 428 -12.36 -32.25 -2.26
C VAL A 428 -12.96 -31.04 -1.55
N THR A 429 -12.33 -30.60 -0.47
CA THR A 429 -12.76 -29.46 0.35
C THR A 429 -11.62 -28.48 0.50
N ARG A 430 -11.93 -27.24 0.85
CA ARG A 430 -10.93 -26.27 1.29
C ARG A 430 -10.20 -26.79 2.52
N ALA A 431 -8.90 -26.54 2.63
CA ALA A 431 -8.15 -26.88 3.83
C ALA A 431 -8.64 -26.07 5.04
N ASP A 432 -8.77 -26.72 6.19
CA ASP A 432 -9.21 -26.07 7.44
C ASP A 432 -8.07 -25.23 8.02
N PRO A 433 -8.20 -23.89 8.10
CA PRO A 433 -7.10 -23.05 8.59
C PRO A 433 -6.73 -23.33 10.06
N ARG A 434 -7.60 -24.00 10.84
CA ARG A 434 -7.29 -24.40 12.23
C ARG A 434 -6.18 -25.44 12.33
N GLU A 435 -5.89 -26.16 11.25
CA GLU A 435 -4.82 -27.16 11.20
C GLU A 435 -3.43 -26.54 11.04
N TYR A 436 -3.36 -25.22 10.82
CA TYR A 436 -2.11 -24.51 10.56
C TYR A 436 -1.78 -23.51 11.68
N PRO A 437 -0.49 -23.31 11.99
CA PRO A 437 -0.07 -22.29 12.95
C PRO A 437 -0.13 -20.90 12.29
N LEU A 438 -1.29 -20.23 12.35
CA LEU A 438 -1.55 -18.97 11.63
C LEU A 438 -0.56 -17.84 11.97
N GLN A 439 0.02 -17.87 13.17
CA GLN A 439 1.01 -16.90 13.66
C GLN A 439 2.46 -17.27 13.33
N HIS A 440 2.69 -18.35 12.58
CA HIS A 440 4.02 -18.74 12.13
C HIS A 440 4.44 -17.93 10.90
N GLY A 441 5.72 -17.52 10.83
CA GLY A 441 6.22 -16.70 9.71
C GLY A 441 6.11 -17.36 8.34
N GLU A 442 6.16 -18.69 8.29
CA GLU A 442 6.01 -19.49 7.06
C GLU A 442 4.55 -19.89 6.74
N HIS A 443 3.58 -19.42 7.51
CA HIS A 443 2.18 -19.71 7.20
C HIS A 443 1.72 -18.91 5.99
N MET A 444 1.40 -19.62 4.89
CA MET A 444 0.78 -19.03 3.71
C MET A 444 -0.72 -18.88 3.93
N SER A 445 -1.22 -17.65 3.85
CA SER A 445 -2.67 -17.38 3.98
C SER A 445 -3.47 -17.88 2.80
N GLN A 446 -4.73 -18.23 3.07
CA GLN A 446 -5.64 -18.83 2.08
C GLN A 446 -5.83 -17.92 0.86
N THR A 447 -5.89 -18.53 -0.32
CA THR A 447 -6.14 -17.83 -1.59
C THR A 447 -7.25 -18.45 -2.43
N ALA A 448 -7.84 -17.68 -3.35
CA ALA A 448 -8.90 -18.16 -4.24
C ALA A 448 -8.36 -18.77 -5.54
N VAL A 449 -7.27 -18.24 -6.10
CA VAL A 449 -6.66 -18.71 -7.35
C VAL A 449 -5.22 -19.20 -7.10
N PRO A 450 -4.90 -20.48 -7.38
CA PRO A 450 -3.56 -21.01 -7.15
C PRO A 450 -2.54 -20.42 -8.13
N LEU A 451 -1.44 -19.91 -7.60
CA LEU A 451 -0.23 -19.57 -8.36
C LEU A 451 0.99 -20.18 -7.66
N LYS A 452 2.14 -20.24 -8.35
CA LYS A 452 3.37 -20.79 -7.75
C LYS A 452 3.95 -19.85 -6.68
N ALA A 453 4.94 -20.33 -5.93
CA ALA A 453 5.71 -19.48 -5.03
C ALA A 453 6.28 -18.27 -5.77
N PHE A 454 6.32 -17.11 -5.12
CA PHE A 454 6.70 -15.82 -5.70
C PHE A 454 5.85 -15.37 -6.90
N GLN A 455 4.59 -15.82 -7.02
CA GLN A 455 3.72 -15.48 -8.15
C GLN A 455 2.34 -14.94 -7.74
N GLU A 456 2.07 -14.67 -6.45
CA GLU A 456 0.92 -13.80 -6.16
C GLU A 456 1.09 -12.48 -6.92
N THR A 457 0.01 -11.91 -7.44
CA THR A 457 0.07 -10.73 -8.30
C THR A 457 -0.05 -9.45 -7.50
N HIS A 458 0.59 -8.37 -7.94
CA HIS A 458 0.32 -7.04 -7.41
C HIS A 458 -1.18 -6.66 -7.49
N GLY A 459 -1.56 -5.68 -6.68
CA GLY A 459 -2.85 -4.99 -6.70
C GLY A 459 -2.77 -3.71 -7.55
N GLY A 460 -3.77 -3.51 -8.41
CA GLY A 460 -3.84 -2.36 -9.32
C GLY A 460 -4.67 -1.18 -8.82
N GLU A 461 -5.13 -1.22 -7.57
CA GLU A 461 -5.82 -0.10 -6.95
C GLU A 461 -4.86 1.05 -6.59
N ASP A 462 -5.44 2.23 -6.34
CA ASP A 462 -4.71 3.40 -5.89
C ASP A 462 -4.02 3.13 -4.54
N VAL A 463 -2.81 3.66 -4.38
CA VAL A 463 -2.05 3.61 -3.12
C VAL A 463 -2.11 4.95 -2.39
N ALA A 464 -1.92 4.93 -1.07
CA ALA A 464 -1.87 6.15 -0.27
C ALA A 464 -0.45 6.76 -0.27
N LEU A 465 -0.42 8.09 -0.29
CA LEU A 465 0.77 8.90 -0.04
C LEU A 465 0.54 9.79 1.17
N TYR A 466 1.55 9.92 2.03
CA TYR A 466 1.58 10.77 3.20
C TYR A 466 2.81 11.68 3.12
N ALA A 467 2.66 12.97 3.43
CA ALA A 467 3.76 13.92 3.34
C ALA A 467 3.81 14.95 4.48
N ALA A 468 5.02 15.30 4.89
CA ALA A 468 5.32 16.35 5.87
C ALA A 468 6.50 17.22 5.42
N GLY A 469 6.54 18.47 5.89
CA GLY A 469 7.60 19.43 5.57
C GLY A 469 7.30 20.36 4.39
N PRO A 470 8.32 21.02 3.80
CA PRO A 470 8.13 22.03 2.78
C PRO A 470 7.36 21.51 1.56
N MET A 471 6.36 22.28 1.14
CA MET A 471 5.46 21.98 0.01
C MET A 471 4.66 20.68 0.12
N SER A 472 4.64 20.01 1.28
CA SER A 472 3.88 18.76 1.46
C SER A 472 2.37 18.91 1.19
N HIS A 473 1.81 20.11 1.35
CA HIS A 473 0.41 20.44 1.07
C HIS A 473 0.01 20.32 -0.42
N LEU A 474 0.98 20.21 -1.34
CA LEU A 474 0.72 19.90 -2.74
C LEU A 474 0.22 18.46 -2.93
N PHE A 475 0.56 17.57 -1.99
CA PHE A 475 -0.03 16.25 -1.93
C PHE A 475 -1.42 16.30 -1.29
N HIS A 476 -2.42 16.53 -2.14
CA HIS A 476 -3.82 16.52 -1.78
C HIS A 476 -4.66 15.75 -2.81
N ARG A 477 -5.75 15.10 -2.42
CA ARG A 477 -6.73 14.46 -3.34
C ARG A 477 -6.12 13.25 -4.09
N LEU A 478 -6.41 13.11 -5.39
CA LEU A 478 -6.02 12.00 -6.26
C LEU A 478 -5.05 12.49 -7.34
N HIS A 479 -3.92 11.81 -7.50
CA HIS A 479 -2.88 12.16 -8.49
C HIS A 479 -2.44 10.97 -9.32
N GLU A 480 -1.81 11.25 -10.46
CA GLU A 480 -0.98 10.25 -11.15
C GLU A 480 0.31 9.99 -10.34
N GLN A 481 0.83 8.77 -10.36
CA GLN A 481 2.06 8.43 -9.64
C GLN A 481 3.27 9.25 -10.04
N ASN A 482 3.36 9.65 -11.31
CA ASN A 482 4.48 10.45 -11.76
C ASN A 482 4.51 11.87 -11.16
N TYR A 483 3.38 12.36 -10.63
CA TYR A 483 3.29 13.64 -9.92
C TYR A 483 4.25 13.74 -8.73
N ILE A 484 4.58 12.61 -8.09
CA ILE A 484 5.46 12.55 -6.92
C ILE A 484 6.84 13.14 -7.23
N ALA A 485 7.45 12.74 -8.35
CA ALA A 485 8.74 13.26 -8.78
C ALA A 485 8.70 14.78 -9.03
N HIS A 486 7.61 15.27 -9.64
CA HIS A 486 7.41 16.69 -9.93
C HIS A 486 7.28 17.52 -8.66
N VAL A 487 6.52 17.05 -7.66
CA VAL A 487 6.41 17.74 -6.37
C VAL A 487 7.74 17.74 -5.63
N MET A 488 8.48 16.63 -5.61
CA MET A 488 9.81 16.59 -5.00
C MET A 488 10.77 17.58 -5.68
N ALA A 489 10.74 17.64 -7.01
CA ALA A 489 11.55 18.59 -7.79
C ALA A 489 11.18 20.05 -7.49
N TYR A 490 9.89 20.37 -7.46
CA TYR A 490 9.38 21.71 -7.16
C TYR A 490 9.63 22.14 -5.71
N ALA A 491 9.47 21.21 -4.75
CA ALA A 491 9.75 21.47 -3.35
C ALA A 491 11.22 21.84 -3.14
N ALA A 492 12.13 21.12 -3.79
CA ALA A 492 13.58 21.30 -3.63
C ALA A 492 14.23 22.27 -4.63
N CYS A 493 13.45 22.88 -5.54
CA CYS A 493 13.96 23.75 -6.61
C CYS A 493 15.03 23.08 -7.50
N ILE A 494 14.81 21.82 -7.88
CA ILE A 494 15.75 21.03 -8.69
C ILE A 494 15.11 20.57 -10.02
N GLY A 495 15.95 20.09 -10.94
CA GLY A 495 15.49 19.48 -12.20
C GLY A 495 14.61 20.42 -13.04
N PRO A 496 13.52 19.93 -13.65
CA PRO A 496 12.60 20.74 -14.46
C PRO A 496 11.98 21.93 -13.70
N SER A 497 11.97 21.89 -12.37
CA SER A 497 11.42 22.94 -11.51
C SER A 497 12.47 23.93 -11.00
N ALA A 498 13.74 23.84 -11.41
CA ALA A 498 14.78 24.75 -10.92
C ALA A 498 14.61 26.21 -11.38
N GLY A 499 15.22 27.15 -10.67
CA GLY A 499 15.22 28.58 -11.00
C GLY A 499 13.84 29.23 -10.78
N GLU A 500 13.36 29.99 -11.77
CA GLU A 500 12.08 30.69 -11.69
C GLU A 500 10.88 29.72 -11.59
N ASN A 501 11.06 28.47 -12.03
CA ASN A 501 10.02 27.45 -12.04
C ASN A 501 9.65 26.90 -10.65
N CYS A 502 10.42 27.20 -9.60
CA CYS A 502 10.03 26.89 -8.22
C CYS A 502 9.50 28.10 -7.45
N GLY A 503 9.15 29.19 -8.16
CA GLY A 503 8.60 30.42 -7.58
C GLY A 503 7.47 30.14 -6.58
N ARG A 504 7.57 30.76 -5.40
CA ARG A 504 6.56 30.65 -4.35
C ARG A 504 5.54 31.79 -4.51
N PRO A 505 4.23 31.54 -4.36
CA PRO A 505 3.24 32.61 -4.38
C PRO A 505 3.62 33.68 -3.34
N SER A 506 3.72 34.93 -3.75
CA SER A 506 3.83 36.00 -2.76
C SER A 506 2.49 36.06 -2.02
N PHE A 507 2.50 36.11 -0.69
CA PHE A 507 1.28 36.21 0.12
C PHE A 507 0.41 37.43 -0.25
N ALA A 508 0.93 38.37 -1.04
CA ALA A 508 0.27 39.58 -1.50
C ALA A 508 -0.71 39.40 -2.68
N SER A 509 -0.72 38.26 -3.38
CA SER A 509 -1.60 38.05 -4.55
C SER A 509 -2.82 37.15 -4.29
N LYS A 510 -3.11 36.78 -3.03
CA LYS A 510 -4.14 35.77 -2.72
C LYS A 510 -5.59 36.26 -2.61
N LEU A 511 -5.92 37.45 -3.13
CA LEU A 511 -7.30 37.97 -3.10
C LEU A 511 -7.83 38.57 -4.39
N ASP A 512 -7.04 38.62 -5.45
CA ASP A 512 -7.54 39.05 -6.76
C ASP A 512 -7.35 37.92 -7.77
N ASP A 513 -8.42 37.69 -8.51
CA ASP A 513 -8.58 36.90 -9.73
C ASP A 513 -9.17 35.49 -9.68
N ASP A 514 -10.31 35.44 -10.38
CA ASP A 514 -11.23 34.39 -10.79
C ASP A 514 -10.59 33.20 -11.55
N ASP A 515 -9.48 32.63 -11.08
CA ASP A 515 -8.98 31.36 -11.63
C ASP A 515 -9.72 30.18 -11.01
N ALA A 516 -10.92 29.97 -11.55
CA ALA A 516 -11.69 28.76 -11.36
C ALA A 516 -10.83 27.53 -11.72
N PHE A 517 -10.62 26.67 -10.73
CA PHE A 517 -10.13 25.30 -10.90
C PHE A 517 -10.90 24.60 -12.02
N SER A 518 -10.30 24.54 -13.22
CA SER A 518 -10.79 23.70 -14.32
C SER A 518 -10.23 22.30 -14.13
N LEU A 519 -11.12 21.32 -13.94
CA LEU A 519 -10.75 19.90 -13.94
C LEU A 519 -9.96 19.60 -15.22
N PRO A 520 -8.81 18.90 -15.14
CA PRO A 520 -8.17 18.37 -16.34
C PRO A 520 -9.16 17.36 -16.94
N HIS A 521 -9.58 17.66 -18.17
CA HIS A 521 -10.70 17.07 -18.93
C HIS A 521 -12.07 17.71 -18.67
N SER A 522 -12.39 18.67 -19.56
CA SER A 522 -13.62 19.45 -19.72
C SER A 522 -13.60 20.81 -19.01
N PRO A 523 -13.57 21.93 -19.77
CA PRO A 523 -13.90 23.21 -19.17
C PRO A 523 -15.39 23.18 -18.82
N LEU A 524 -15.72 23.03 -17.54
CA LEU A 524 -16.99 23.53 -17.03
C LEU A 524 -16.93 25.06 -17.13
N LYS A 525 -17.20 25.59 -18.32
CA LYS A 525 -17.49 27.00 -18.52
C LYS A 525 -18.71 27.31 -17.67
N ARG A 526 -18.52 28.05 -16.58
CA ARG A 526 -19.62 28.82 -15.97
C ARG A 526 -20.11 29.80 -17.03
N SER A 527 -21.20 29.48 -17.72
CA SER A 527 -21.93 30.50 -18.46
C SER A 527 -22.60 31.42 -17.46
N SER A 528 -22.17 32.69 -17.42
CA SER A 528 -22.83 33.80 -16.76
C SER A 528 -24.13 34.20 -17.49
N ALA A 529 -24.98 33.23 -17.80
CA ALA A 529 -26.36 33.47 -18.24
C ALA A 529 -27.25 33.48 -16.99
N GLY A 530 -27.92 34.62 -16.79
CA GLY A 530 -28.53 35.02 -15.53
C GLY A 530 -29.50 34.01 -14.92
N PHE A 531 -29.31 33.77 -13.62
CA PHE A 531 -30.38 33.37 -12.71
C PHE A 531 -31.25 34.60 -12.47
N ASN A 532 -32.17 34.85 -13.39
CA ASN A 532 -33.33 35.72 -13.22
C ASN A 532 -34.39 35.29 -14.23
N ASP A 533 -35.00 34.13 -14.02
CA ASP A 533 -36.44 33.91 -14.22
C ASP A 533 -36.80 32.47 -13.81
N LEU A 534 -37.46 32.33 -12.66
CA LEU A 534 -38.09 31.07 -12.23
C LEU A 534 -39.61 31.22 -12.14
N SER A 535 -40.20 32.13 -12.94
CA SER A 535 -41.63 32.44 -12.88
C SER A 535 -42.44 32.02 -14.12
N SER A 536 -41.86 31.33 -15.10
CA SER A 536 -42.58 31.06 -16.36
C SER A 536 -42.46 29.65 -16.96
N VAL A 537 -42.44 28.59 -16.15
CA VAL A 537 -42.67 27.22 -16.67
C VAL A 537 -43.76 26.52 -15.85
N ALA A 538 -44.98 26.53 -16.40
CA ALA A 538 -46.10 25.72 -15.91
C ALA A 538 -45.80 24.21 -16.10
N PRO A 539 -46.17 23.34 -15.15
CA PRO A 539 -45.96 21.91 -15.29
C PRO A 539 -47.18 21.25 -15.96
N GLU A 540 -47.04 20.84 -17.22
CA GLU A 540 -47.82 19.69 -17.72
C GLU A 540 -47.06 18.41 -17.35
N VAL A 541 -47.26 17.96 -16.12
CA VAL A 541 -47.01 16.57 -15.74
C VAL A 541 -48.31 16.02 -15.19
N SER A 542 -48.86 15.04 -15.90
CA SER A 542 -50.19 14.48 -15.65
C SER A 542 -50.39 14.06 -14.18
N ALA A 543 -51.56 14.42 -13.64
CA ALA A 543 -52.02 14.14 -12.29
C ALA A 543 -52.24 12.64 -11.95
N ALA A 544 -51.78 11.72 -12.80
CA ALA A 544 -51.91 10.28 -12.58
C ALA A 544 -50.75 9.67 -11.76
N ALA A 545 -49.55 10.27 -11.79
CA ALA A 545 -48.38 9.71 -11.09
C ALA A 545 -48.29 10.10 -9.60
N ALA A 546 -48.89 11.23 -9.21
CA ALA A 546 -48.83 11.73 -7.82
C ALA A 546 -49.87 11.08 -6.89
N ALA A 547 -50.94 10.49 -7.43
CA ALA A 547 -51.98 9.82 -6.64
C ALA A 547 -51.59 8.40 -6.17
N GLN A 548 -50.56 7.79 -6.79
CA GLN A 548 -50.23 6.38 -6.54
C GLN A 548 -49.15 6.19 -5.46
N VAL A 549 -48.44 7.26 -5.07
CA VAL A 549 -47.40 7.23 -4.02
C VAL A 549 -47.95 7.68 -2.65
N ALA A 550 -49.04 8.43 -2.60
CA ALA A 550 -49.61 8.96 -1.36
C ALA A 550 -50.59 8.01 -0.63
N SER A 551 -50.95 6.85 -1.19
CA SER A 551 -51.85 5.88 -0.53
C SER A 551 -51.15 4.71 0.18
N SER A 552 -49.82 4.58 0.07
CA SER A 552 -49.04 3.49 0.66
C SER A 552 -48.18 3.89 1.86
N ALA A 553 -48.10 5.18 2.19
CA ALA A 553 -47.44 5.69 3.38
C ALA A 553 -48.40 6.64 4.11
N GLY A 554 -49.06 6.16 5.17
CA GLY A 554 -50.02 6.93 5.97
C GLY A 554 -49.42 8.10 6.74
N ILE A 555 -48.86 9.08 6.04
CA ILE A 555 -48.16 10.26 6.59
C ILE A 555 -48.95 11.49 6.16
N ARG A 556 -49.59 12.17 7.13
CA ARG A 556 -50.15 13.52 6.94
C ARG A 556 -49.00 14.53 7.02
N MET A 557 -48.75 15.27 5.94
CA MET A 557 -47.92 16.47 5.98
C MET A 557 -48.78 17.70 6.28
N THR A 558 -48.38 18.51 7.26
CA THR A 558 -48.89 19.87 7.51
C THR A 558 -47.96 20.91 6.88
N SER A 559 -48.50 21.86 6.13
CA SER A 559 -47.75 22.99 5.57
C SER A 559 -47.62 24.16 6.56
N ALA A 560 -46.51 24.88 6.45
CA ALA A 560 -46.21 26.09 7.19
C ALA A 560 -46.80 27.33 6.50
N ALA A 561 -47.87 27.89 7.06
CA ALA A 561 -48.24 29.30 6.97
C ALA A 561 -49.27 29.60 8.08
N GLY A 562 -49.03 30.64 8.88
CA GLY A 562 -49.75 30.91 10.12
C GLY A 562 -51.14 31.55 9.98
N THR A 563 -52.06 31.05 10.83
CA THR A 563 -53.17 31.73 11.57
C THR A 563 -54.44 32.21 10.81
N PRO A 564 -55.62 32.27 11.48
CA PRO A 564 -56.44 31.17 12.02
C PRO A 564 -57.87 31.17 11.44
N LEU A 565 -58.54 30.01 11.41
CA LEU A 565 -60.01 29.98 11.37
C LEU A 565 -60.55 29.09 12.50
N THR A 566 -61.42 29.74 13.27
CA THR A 566 -62.18 29.27 14.43
C THR A 566 -63.11 28.11 14.10
N GLY A 567 -63.17 27.09 14.96
CA GLY A 567 -64.21 26.06 14.90
C GLY A 567 -64.01 24.96 15.94
N ARG A 568 -64.73 25.05 17.06
CA ARG A 568 -64.76 24.11 18.19
C ARG A 568 -65.70 22.91 17.87
N PRO A 569 -65.81 21.88 18.76
CA PRO A 569 -65.40 20.48 18.54
C PRO A 569 -66.60 19.51 18.46
N LEU A 570 -66.38 18.19 18.35
CA LEU A 570 -67.26 17.16 18.93
C LEU A 570 -66.53 15.79 19.05
N PHE A 571 -66.33 15.33 20.30
CA PHE A 571 -66.39 13.98 20.91
C PHE A 571 -66.17 12.71 20.03
N ASN A 572 -65.57 11.59 20.47
CA ASN A 572 -65.60 10.96 21.80
C ASN A 572 -64.56 9.81 21.90
N VAL A 573 -64.09 9.53 23.12
CA VAL A 573 -63.24 8.39 23.53
C VAL A 573 -64.13 7.30 24.15
N PRO A 574 -63.78 5.99 24.07
CA PRO A 574 -63.46 5.24 25.30
C PRO A 574 -62.27 4.27 25.11
N LYS A 575 -61.19 4.39 25.90
CA LYS A 575 -60.87 3.74 27.20
C LYS A 575 -60.26 2.33 27.11
N LYS A 576 -59.03 2.24 27.66
CA LYS A 576 -58.25 1.06 28.11
C LYS A 576 -58.97 0.27 29.24
N PRO A 577 -58.49 -0.94 29.59
CA PRO A 577 -57.49 -1.12 30.70
C PRO A 577 -56.38 -2.15 30.31
N THR A 578 -55.06 -2.01 30.56
CA THR A 578 -54.18 -2.00 31.76
C THR A 578 -54.10 -3.27 32.63
N HIS A 579 -52.84 -3.59 32.98
CA HIS A 579 -52.28 -4.53 34.00
C HIS A 579 -52.15 -6.00 33.56
N SER A 580 -51.12 -6.78 33.92
CA SER A 580 -49.86 -6.60 34.69
C SER A 580 -49.01 -7.89 34.62
N GLN A 581 -47.69 -7.71 34.81
CA GLN A 581 -46.60 -8.60 35.24
C GLN A 581 -46.84 -10.07 35.68
N ALA A 582 -45.82 -10.90 35.37
CA ALA A 582 -44.97 -11.71 36.29
C ALA A 582 -44.88 -13.24 36.05
N SER A 583 -43.61 -13.68 35.89
CA SER A 583 -42.90 -14.80 36.57
C SER A 583 -43.20 -16.28 36.26
N SER A 584 -42.19 -16.91 35.63
CA SER A 584 -41.37 -18.07 36.07
C SER A 584 -41.94 -19.49 36.32
N ALA A 585 -41.17 -20.45 35.76
CA ALA A 585 -40.71 -21.72 36.34
C ALA A 585 -41.48 -23.05 36.08
N SER A 586 -40.83 -23.88 35.25
CA SER A 586 -40.53 -25.33 35.40
C SER A 586 -41.52 -26.28 36.10
N SER A 587 -41.92 -27.37 35.40
CA SER A 587 -41.43 -28.75 35.63
C SER A 587 -42.33 -29.82 35.00
N SER A 588 -41.75 -30.72 34.19
CA SER A 588 -42.20 -32.10 33.87
C SER A 588 -42.30 -32.97 35.15
N PRO A 589 -42.76 -34.26 35.18
CA PRO A 589 -42.91 -35.22 34.05
C PRO A 589 -44.10 -36.22 34.11
N ALA A 590 -44.36 -36.95 33.03
CA ALA A 590 -44.90 -38.32 33.08
C ALA A 590 -44.57 -39.14 31.81
N LYS A 591 -43.97 -40.31 32.01
CA LYS A 591 -43.73 -41.38 31.02
C LYS A 591 -45.01 -42.17 30.75
N ILE A 592 -45.18 -42.66 29.52
CA ILE A 592 -45.61 -44.04 29.15
C ILE A 592 -45.24 -44.24 27.67
N GLY A 593 -44.63 -45.38 27.34
CA GLY A 593 -44.10 -45.67 26.01
C GLY A 593 -45.03 -46.46 25.10
N SER A 594 -44.76 -46.47 23.80
CA SER A 594 -44.38 -47.66 23.02
C SER A 594 -44.59 -47.46 21.50
N LYS A 595 -43.55 -47.86 20.75
CA LYS A 595 -43.50 -48.42 19.38
C LYS A 595 -44.07 -47.66 18.15
N SER A 596 -43.11 -47.29 17.30
CA SER A 596 -43.03 -47.36 15.82
C SER A 596 -44.16 -46.82 14.91
N LYS A 597 -43.82 -45.81 14.10
CA LYS A 597 -43.52 -45.92 12.65
C LYS A 597 -43.27 -44.54 12.05
N THR A 598 -42.46 -44.54 11.00
CA THR A 598 -42.00 -43.45 10.15
C THR A 598 -43.10 -42.63 9.47
N SER A 599 -42.98 -41.29 9.46
CA SER A 599 -43.28 -40.45 8.29
C SER A 599 -42.84 -38.99 8.51
N SER A 600 -42.17 -38.45 7.49
CA SER A 600 -41.71 -37.08 7.26
C SER A 600 -42.81 -36.01 7.29
N SER A 601 -42.53 -34.84 7.89
CA SER A 601 -42.86 -33.52 7.29
C SER A 601 -42.16 -32.39 8.05
N SER A 602 -41.31 -31.63 7.34
CA SER A 602 -40.72 -30.37 7.79
C SER A 602 -41.66 -29.21 7.46
N SER A 603 -41.91 -28.33 8.43
CA SER A 603 -42.61 -27.06 8.20
C SER A 603 -41.58 -25.98 7.90
N ALA A 604 -41.59 -25.47 6.66
CA ALA A 604 -40.73 -24.36 6.23
C ALA A 604 -41.39 -23.01 6.57
N HIS A 605 -40.61 -22.11 7.18
CA HIS A 605 -40.97 -20.70 7.32
C HIS A 605 -40.95 -20.02 5.94
N LYS A 606 -42.07 -19.40 5.55
CA LYS A 606 -42.19 -18.58 4.33
C LYS A 606 -41.67 -17.16 4.58
N PHE A 607 -40.62 -16.77 3.85
CA PHE A 607 -40.25 -15.36 3.68
C PHE A 607 -41.27 -14.64 2.78
N PRO A 608 -41.48 -13.31 2.93
CA PRO A 608 -42.42 -12.57 2.11
C PRO A 608 -41.94 -12.53 0.64
N THR A 609 -42.79 -13.04 -0.26
CA THR A 609 -42.58 -12.99 -1.70
C THR A 609 -42.78 -11.57 -2.22
N LEU A 610 -41.85 -11.10 -3.06
CA LEU A 610 -42.00 -9.85 -3.81
C LEU A 610 -43.28 -9.89 -4.67
N SER A 611 -43.92 -8.74 -4.88
CA SER A 611 -45.08 -8.69 -5.75
C SER A 611 -44.69 -9.12 -7.19
N PRO A 612 -45.58 -9.77 -7.94
CA PRO A 612 -45.30 -10.19 -9.32
C PRO A 612 -44.80 -9.06 -10.22
N THR A 613 -45.24 -7.83 -9.94
CA THR A 613 -44.81 -6.62 -10.64
C THR A 613 -43.36 -6.25 -10.33
N LEU A 614 -42.92 -6.40 -9.08
CA LEU A 614 -41.54 -6.11 -8.68
C LEU A 614 -40.57 -7.19 -9.19
N GLN A 615 -41.00 -8.46 -9.18
CA GLN A 615 -40.23 -9.55 -9.76
C GLN A 615 -40.05 -9.36 -11.27
N SER A 616 -41.12 -8.99 -11.99
CA SER A 616 -41.03 -8.69 -13.43
C SER A 616 -40.13 -7.50 -13.75
N LEU A 617 -39.96 -6.52 -12.86
CA LEU A 617 -39.09 -5.37 -13.08
C LEU A 617 -37.62 -5.72 -12.84
N LEU A 618 -37.33 -6.52 -11.81
CA LEU A 618 -36.02 -7.09 -11.54
C LEU A 618 -35.54 -7.98 -12.70
N ASP A 619 -36.42 -8.86 -13.19
CA ASP A 619 -36.09 -9.77 -14.29
C ASP A 619 -35.79 -9.00 -15.59
N ARG A 620 -36.55 -7.93 -15.88
CA ARG A 620 -36.28 -7.06 -17.06
C ARG A 620 -35.01 -6.22 -16.91
N SER A 621 -34.71 -5.77 -15.69
CA SER A 621 -33.48 -5.04 -15.38
C SER A 621 -32.26 -5.94 -15.56
N GLN A 622 -32.30 -7.16 -15.02
CA GLN A 622 -31.23 -8.15 -15.19
C GLN A 622 -31.06 -8.54 -16.66
N GLN A 623 -32.16 -8.77 -17.39
CA GLN A 623 -32.08 -9.10 -18.81
C GLN A 623 -31.54 -7.95 -19.66
N SER A 624 -31.86 -6.70 -19.33
CA SER A 624 -31.32 -5.52 -20.02
C SER A 624 -29.82 -5.35 -19.77
N ILE A 625 -29.35 -5.66 -18.56
CA ILE A 625 -27.92 -5.65 -18.21
C ILE A 625 -27.17 -6.76 -18.96
N ILE A 626 -27.73 -7.97 -19.01
CA ILE A 626 -27.15 -9.11 -19.74
C ILE A 626 -27.04 -8.79 -21.25
N ASN A 627 -28.10 -8.20 -21.83
CA ASN A 627 -28.11 -7.84 -23.24
C ASN A 627 -27.16 -6.66 -23.55
N ALA A 628 -27.04 -5.69 -22.64
CA ALA A 628 -26.13 -4.55 -22.79
C ALA A 628 -24.64 -4.94 -22.66
N LEU A 629 -24.36 -6.04 -21.95
CA LEU A 629 -23.00 -6.57 -21.77
C LEU A 629 -22.59 -7.60 -22.82
N GLY A 630 -23.47 -7.99 -23.75
CA GLY A 630 -23.15 -8.94 -24.82
C GLY A 630 -22.74 -10.34 -24.34
N LEU A 631 -23.11 -10.72 -23.11
CA LEU A 631 -22.70 -11.98 -22.50
C LEU A 631 -23.64 -13.11 -22.97
N GLU A 632 -23.29 -13.80 -24.05
CA GLU A 632 -23.77 -15.18 -24.24
C GLU A 632 -23.18 -16.07 -23.14
N ARG A 633 -24.04 -16.92 -22.55
CA ARG A 633 -23.67 -17.86 -21.48
C ARG A 633 -22.36 -18.59 -21.81
N ILE A 634 -21.34 -18.39 -21.00
CA ILE A 634 -20.19 -19.29 -20.93
C ILE A 634 -20.71 -20.67 -20.50
N GLN A 635 -20.86 -21.59 -21.45
CA GLN A 635 -21.38 -22.94 -21.19
C GLN A 635 -20.30 -24.01 -21.04
N HIS A 636 -19.02 -23.65 -21.00
CA HIS A 636 -17.94 -24.62 -20.78
C HIS A 636 -16.89 -24.10 -19.81
N THR A 637 -17.18 -24.19 -18.52
CA THR A 637 -16.14 -24.47 -17.53
C THR A 637 -15.99 -25.99 -17.44
N GLN A 638 -14.85 -26.53 -17.85
CA GLN A 638 -14.51 -27.92 -17.52
C GLN A 638 -14.36 -27.99 -16.01
N ALA A 639 -15.33 -28.61 -15.34
CA ALA A 639 -15.19 -28.98 -13.94
C ALA A 639 -14.09 -30.05 -13.85
N PHE A 640 -13.07 -29.80 -13.04
CA PHE A 640 -12.07 -30.82 -12.70
C PHE A 640 -12.79 -31.97 -11.97
N SER A 641 -13.01 -33.07 -12.67
CA SER A 641 -13.83 -34.19 -12.17
C SER A 641 -13.02 -35.30 -11.50
N SER A 642 -11.69 -35.22 -11.50
CA SER A 642 -10.84 -36.24 -10.91
C SER A 642 -9.67 -35.67 -10.10
N VAL A 643 -9.24 -36.43 -9.09
CA VAL A 643 -8.04 -36.17 -8.29
C VAL A 643 -6.79 -36.07 -9.18
N GLN A 644 -6.77 -36.77 -10.32
CA GLN A 644 -5.65 -36.77 -11.26
C GLN A 644 -5.49 -35.42 -11.97
N ASP A 645 -6.60 -34.76 -12.32
CA ASP A 645 -6.57 -33.45 -13.00
C ASP A 645 -6.01 -32.35 -12.08
N VAL A 646 -6.35 -32.43 -10.80
CA VAL A 646 -5.86 -31.53 -9.75
C VAL A 646 -4.40 -31.83 -9.39
N SER A 647 -4.01 -33.10 -9.34
CA SER A 647 -2.63 -33.51 -9.05
C SER A 647 -1.64 -33.16 -10.17
N ASN A 648 -2.11 -33.09 -11.42
CA ASN A 648 -1.32 -32.64 -12.56
C ASN A 648 -1.13 -31.10 -12.56
N LEU A 649 -2.06 -30.36 -11.96
CA LEU A 649 -1.97 -28.90 -11.79
C LEU A 649 -1.06 -28.52 -10.61
N LEU A 650 -1.18 -29.23 -9.50
CA LEU A 650 -0.47 -29.02 -8.23
C LEU A 650 0.86 -29.78 -8.18
N GLY A 651 1.68 -29.74 -9.25
CA GLY A 651 2.91 -30.52 -9.38
C GLY A 651 3.66 -30.70 -8.05
N LYS A 652 4.09 -31.94 -7.77
CA LYS A 652 4.64 -32.39 -6.47
C LYS A 652 5.49 -31.30 -5.79
N PRO A 653 5.34 -31.07 -4.47
CA PRO A 653 6.20 -30.15 -3.75
C PRO A 653 7.66 -30.60 -3.92
N ALA A 654 8.52 -29.70 -4.40
CA ALA A 654 9.95 -29.90 -4.43
C ALA A 654 10.50 -29.79 -3.00
N PHE A 655 10.39 -30.89 -2.25
CA PHE A 655 11.20 -31.18 -1.07
C PHE A 655 11.80 -32.57 -1.24
N GLU A 656 12.70 -32.72 -2.20
CA GLU A 656 13.69 -33.80 -2.22
C GLU A 656 15.04 -33.18 -2.54
N ALA A 657 16.00 -33.35 -1.62
CA ALA A 657 17.39 -32.99 -1.84
C ALA A 657 17.93 -33.75 -3.07
N PRO A 658 18.70 -33.13 -3.98
CA PRO A 658 19.31 -33.88 -5.05
C PRO A 658 20.39 -34.78 -4.46
N SER A 659 20.13 -36.08 -4.54
CA SER A 659 21.12 -37.13 -4.45
C SER A 659 22.20 -36.91 -5.51
N HIS A 660 23.46 -37.11 -5.10
CA HIS A 660 24.64 -37.31 -5.92
C HIS A 660 24.33 -38.02 -7.26
N ASP A 661 24.67 -37.39 -8.39
CA ASP A 661 25.65 -37.92 -9.35
C ASP A 661 25.93 -36.93 -10.50
N MET A 662 27.25 -36.64 -10.62
CA MET A 662 28.04 -36.06 -11.73
C MET A 662 27.71 -34.69 -12.33
#